data_AF-A0A1T4WBU1-F1
#
_entry.id   AF-A0A1T4WBU1-F1
#
_cell.length_a   1.000
_cell.length_b   1.000
_cell.length_c   1.000
_cell.angle_alpha   90.00
_cell.angle_beta   90.00
_cell.angle_gamma   90.00
#
_symmetry.space_group_name_H-M   'P 1'
#
loop_
_entity.id
_entity.type
_entity.pdbx_description
1 polymer ?
#
loop_
_entity_poly.entity_id
_entity_poly.type
_entity_poly.pdbx_seq_one_letter_code
_entity_poly.pdbx_strand_id
1 'polypeptide(L)'
;MSQIRTSFSLLPALLLLCSFLALATGCQTGMQLGGRSFESAEQLPTPQLQAEADTAFAEQRWARSEFYYQRLAERNDLPGTQRPVVLRKLADSALRADHPMQARFALEQWAAASPDAVNDWQYNALLLDAYRALGQEEPLAQLKDRLLHDEKLPWAVRYRAGVRLGLGYAADGHETRGLDILAEFYDRAPGPDQRASMEQATFEGLQRLADIDRASRAVAPAKRLAYPGALVLFEQARRSARQNAEQWEQSWKIMRGILANANLADKLFLGDILLALERTNGQPRTGVVLLLPVTGKYQAVGRKIVRGAGAAQWMLANQGVELDIKVINTDAPDWLKRLSALPPQYAVVGGPLRVSSFKTLEQSGELSRRAVFGFLPSLGDVGEGQQAWRFFPSREDEVRTLVRLASERLGVSRFGVLYPEEPFGTDMASIFRQVTLQTGGTIASQRSYPPKTSPDWGERIAELLKVPDSFDKEAPLPPTDFQAVFLPDGWSQAQLLVPNFFFYDATDMLFLGPSLWSSALERVSDVEETYFKLAVCPGAWNPQSPGAVKLQQLLDSEGLGPADMWVALGYDWLRMSAGLGGLPQGWTPAQVTARLQRLNMEYSMAPMGWDADGMAFQQLYLFRPGADGGAVLVDPEQLAQRLEAARAKRKHRQILWEENQSEQ
;
A
#
# COMPACT_ATOMS: atom_id res chain seq x y z
N MET A 1 2.96 -57.77 41.26
CA MET A 1 4.18 -58.14 40.50
C MET A 1 5.21 -57.04 40.67
N SER A 2 6.24 -57.38 41.46
CA SER A 2 7.58 -56.78 41.57
C SER A 2 7.72 -55.25 41.73
N GLN A 3 7.92 -54.65 42.92
CA GLN A 3 9.13 -54.70 43.79
C GLN A 3 10.36 -54.07 43.11
N ILE A 4 11.20 -53.22 43.74
CA ILE A 4 11.55 -53.08 45.16
C ILE A 4 12.35 -51.76 45.35
N ARG A 5 12.07 -51.06 46.48
CA ARG A 5 13.01 -50.47 47.49
C ARG A 5 14.14 -49.52 47.05
N THR A 6 14.59 -48.54 47.83
CA THR A 6 14.51 -48.34 49.29
C THR A 6 14.88 -46.91 49.65
N SER A 7 14.15 -46.37 50.61
CA SER A 7 14.43 -45.24 51.48
C SER A 7 15.53 -45.54 52.50
N PHE A 8 16.31 -44.54 52.92
CA PHE A 8 16.87 -44.35 54.27
C PHE A 8 17.09 -42.81 54.40
N SER A 9 16.26 -42.03 55.15
CA SER A 9 16.27 -41.80 56.61
C SER A 9 17.41 -40.82 57.01
N LEU A 10 17.32 -39.82 57.91
CA LEU A 10 16.51 -39.59 59.11
C LEU A 10 16.55 -38.07 59.46
N LEU A 11 15.42 -37.56 59.94
CA LEU A 11 15.20 -36.37 60.78
C LEU A 11 16.00 -36.43 62.13
N PRO A 12 15.87 -35.50 63.10
CA PRO A 12 15.78 -34.03 63.13
C PRO A 12 16.51 -33.41 64.37
N ALA A 13 16.11 -32.20 64.79
CA ALA A 13 16.13 -31.65 66.16
C ALA A 13 17.48 -31.07 66.65
N LEU A 14 17.59 -30.03 67.46
CA LEU A 14 16.71 -29.08 68.16
C LEU A 14 17.68 -28.04 68.78
N LEU A 15 17.23 -26.80 69.05
CA LEU A 15 17.55 -25.94 70.24
C LEU A 15 17.29 -24.47 69.86
N LEU A 16 16.10 -23.91 70.11
CA LEU A 16 15.65 -23.26 71.36
C LEU A 16 16.57 -22.13 71.87
N LEU A 17 16.21 -20.90 71.50
CA LEU A 17 15.78 -19.81 72.38
C LEU A 17 16.50 -19.66 73.74
N CYS A 18 17.25 -18.56 73.92
CA CYS A 18 17.11 -17.61 75.04
C CYS A 18 18.19 -16.51 75.04
N SER A 19 17.74 -15.26 74.88
CA SER A 19 17.91 -14.16 75.85
C SER A 19 19.25 -13.44 76.07
N PHE A 20 19.19 -12.12 75.81
CA PHE A 20 19.71 -10.97 76.59
C PHE A 20 21.15 -10.41 76.42
N LEU A 21 21.15 -9.14 75.97
CA LEU A 21 21.94 -7.97 76.41
C LEU A 21 23.34 -7.62 75.82
N ALA A 22 23.38 -6.37 75.31
CA ALA A 22 24.48 -5.40 75.23
C ALA A 22 25.50 -5.52 74.07
N LEU A 23 25.44 -4.58 73.12
CA LEU A 23 26.43 -3.49 73.00
C LEU A 23 25.98 -2.48 71.91
N ALA A 24 26.09 -1.20 72.27
CA ALA A 24 25.98 -0.06 71.39
C ALA A 24 27.17 0.03 70.41
N THR A 25 27.04 0.97 69.46
CA THR A 25 28.04 1.58 68.57
C THR A 25 28.12 1.05 67.13
N GLY A 26 27.67 1.93 66.21
CA GLY A 26 28.46 2.44 65.09
C GLY A 26 28.88 1.48 63.98
N CYS A 27 28.40 1.75 62.76
CA CYS A 27 29.29 1.86 61.60
C CYS A 27 28.62 2.70 60.51
N GLN A 28 29.06 3.96 60.43
CA GLN A 28 28.99 4.80 59.25
C GLN A 28 29.61 4.04 58.07
N THR A 29 28.87 3.88 56.99
CA THR A 29 29.46 3.50 55.69
C THR A 29 29.92 4.79 55.02
N GLY A 30 31.19 5.13 55.24
CA GLY A 30 31.85 6.23 54.55
C GLY A 30 32.06 5.90 53.08
N MET A 31 31.49 6.72 52.19
CA MET A 31 31.94 6.80 50.80
C MET A 31 33.20 7.67 50.74
N GLN A 32 34.34 7.04 50.46
CA GLN A 32 35.58 7.72 50.12
C GLN A 32 35.40 8.54 48.82
N LEU A 33 35.40 9.86 48.97
CA LEU A 33 35.47 10.82 47.88
C LEU A 33 36.95 11.19 47.66
N GLY A 34 37.50 10.78 46.53
CA GLY A 34 38.87 11.12 46.15
C GLY A 34 39.05 12.63 45.98
N GLY A 35 40.10 13.17 46.62
CA GLY A 35 40.93 14.23 46.06
C GLY A 35 40.86 15.65 46.63
N ARG A 36 40.21 15.91 47.77
CA ARG A 36 40.40 17.08 48.66
C ARG A 36 39.45 16.88 49.85
N SER A 37 39.97 16.87 51.08
CA SER A 37 39.21 16.56 52.29
C SER A 37 38.07 17.57 52.51
N PHE A 38 36.93 17.11 53.03
CA PHE A 38 35.77 17.93 53.41
C PHE A 38 36.13 19.11 54.35
N GLU A 39 37.22 18.99 55.12
CA GLU A 39 37.78 20.06 55.97
C GLU A 39 38.37 21.25 55.19
N SER A 40 38.76 21.06 53.92
CA SER A 40 39.34 22.14 53.11
C SER A 40 38.32 23.18 52.63
N ALA A 41 37.04 22.83 52.52
CA ALA A 41 36.00 23.73 52.01
C ALA A 41 35.69 24.91 52.95
N GLU A 42 35.84 24.72 54.26
CA GLU A 42 35.70 25.81 55.24
C GLU A 42 36.85 26.82 55.17
N GLN A 43 38.02 26.38 54.70
CA GLN A 43 39.24 27.20 54.59
C GLN A 43 39.39 27.90 53.22
N LEU A 44 38.61 27.50 52.20
CA LEU A 44 38.64 28.14 50.89
C LEU A 44 38.05 29.56 50.95
N PRO A 45 38.71 30.56 50.32
CA PRO A 45 38.12 31.86 50.06
C PRO A 45 36.84 31.73 49.24
N THR A 46 35.85 32.59 49.51
CA THR A 46 34.53 32.61 48.85
C THR A 46 34.58 32.50 47.32
N PRO A 47 35.47 33.20 46.58
CA PRO A 47 35.58 33.05 45.13
C PRO A 47 36.02 31.65 44.68
N GLN A 48 36.91 31.00 45.43
CA GLN A 48 37.38 29.65 45.11
C GLN A 48 36.30 28.61 45.41
N LEU A 49 35.59 28.76 46.53
CA LEU A 49 34.47 27.90 46.90
C LEU A 49 33.33 27.99 45.87
N GLN A 50 33.00 29.19 45.38
CA GLN A 50 32.04 29.40 44.29
C GLN A 50 32.47 28.67 43.02
N ALA A 51 33.76 28.75 42.63
CA ALA A 51 34.28 28.08 41.44
C ALA A 51 34.20 26.55 41.53
N GLU A 52 34.53 25.97 42.69
CA GLU A 52 34.41 24.53 42.95
C GLU A 52 32.93 24.09 42.93
N ALA A 53 32.03 24.88 43.51
CA ALA A 53 30.59 24.62 43.50
C ALA A 53 30.02 24.62 42.05
N ASP A 54 30.38 25.65 41.27
CA ASP A 54 29.98 25.80 39.87
C ASP A 54 30.54 24.68 38.99
N THR A 55 31.77 24.24 39.26
CA THR A 55 32.40 23.11 38.56
C THR A 55 31.66 21.80 38.87
N ALA A 56 31.40 21.52 40.15
CA ALA A 56 30.66 20.33 40.55
C ALA A 56 29.24 20.31 39.96
N PHE A 57 28.59 21.47 39.87
CA PHE A 57 27.28 21.62 39.23
C PHE A 57 27.35 21.31 37.73
N ALA A 58 28.33 21.90 37.02
CA ALA A 58 28.51 21.70 35.59
C ALA A 58 28.86 20.25 35.23
N GLU A 59 29.64 19.58 36.10
CA GLU A 59 29.99 18.16 35.96
C GLU A 59 28.90 17.19 36.48
N GLN A 60 27.72 17.70 36.86
CA GLN A 60 26.60 16.89 37.37
C GLN A 60 26.93 16.06 38.62
N ARG A 61 27.90 16.51 39.42
CA ARG A 61 28.30 15.88 40.69
C ARG A 61 27.41 16.41 41.81
N TRP A 62 26.12 16.07 41.78
CA TRP A 62 25.06 16.71 42.56
C TRP A 62 25.33 16.78 44.07
N ALA A 63 25.72 15.67 44.71
CA ALA A 63 26.02 15.66 46.15
C ALA A 63 27.21 16.56 46.53
N ARG A 64 28.25 16.66 45.67
CA ARG A 64 29.36 17.60 45.87
C ARG A 64 28.92 19.04 45.66
N SER A 65 28.13 19.28 44.63
CA SER A 65 27.61 20.60 44.29
C SER A 65 26.73 21.15 45.41
N GLU A 66 25.82 20.32 45.92
CA GLU A 66 24.98 20.62 47.09
C GLU A 66 25.85 21.01 48.29
N PHE A 67 26.84 20.17 48.63
CA PHE A 67 27.74 20.44 49.76
C PHE A 67 28.43 21.80 49.62
N TYR A 68 29.03 22.10 48.46
CA TYR A 68 29.74 23.38 48.27
C TYR A 68 28.79 24.58 48.26
N TYR A 69 27.62 24.49 47.63
CA TYR A 69 26.66 25.60 47.66
C TYR A 69 26.03 25.80 49.04
N GLN A 70 25.86 24.74 49.85
CA GLN A 70 25.41 24.88 51.22
C GLN A 70 26.40 25.70 52.03
N ARG A 71 27.69 25.36 51.96
CA ARG A 71 28.76 26.12 52.62
C ARG A 71 28.86 27.56 52.11
N LEU A 72 28.60 27.76 50.83
CA LEU A 72 28.62 29.09 50.24
C LEU A 72 27.43 29.95 50.70
N ALA A 73 26.25 29.35 50.89
CA ALA A 73 25.06 30.04 51.41
C ALA A 73 25.25 30.51 52.88
N GLU A 74 26.09 29.81 53.65
CA GLU A 74 26.44 30.13 55.04
C GLU A 74 27.47 31.28 55.16
N ARG A 75 28.10 31.72 54.06
CA ARG A 75 29.10 32.79 54.08
C ARG A 75 28.48 34.18 54.31
N ASN A 76 29.04 34.91 55.27
CA ASN A 76 28.64 36.29 55.58
C ASN A 76 29.19 37.32 54.58
N ASP A 77 30.31 37.00 53.92
CA ASP A 77 30.96 37.83 52.91
C ASP A 77 30.40 37.61 51.49
N LEU A 78 29.42 36.70 51.33
CA LEU A 78 28.74 36.50 50.05
C LEU A 78 27.86 37.73 49.74
N PRO A 79 28.03 38.38 48.57
CA PRO A 79 27.20 39.51 48.19
C PRO A 79 25.70 39.15 48.19
N GLY A 80 24.87 40.03 48.75
CA GLY A 80 23.42 39.81 48.82
C GLY A 80 22.76 39.56 47.47
N THR A 81 23.32 40.11 46.39
CA THR A 81 22.87 39.89 44.99
C THR A 81 23.19 38.49 44.47
N GLN A 82 24.20 37.80 45.01
CA GLN A 82 24.59 36.44 44.61
C GLN A 82 23.87 35.36 45.41
N ARG A 83 23.42 35.69 46.63
CA ARG A 83 22.76 34.73 47.53
C ARG A 83 21.54 34.02 46.91
N PRO A 84 20.63 34.69 46.19
CA PRO A 84 19.54 34.01 45.47
C PRO A 84 20.02 32.98 44.44
N VAL A 85 21.10 33.30 43.71
CA VAL A 85 21.67 32.40 42.69
C VAL A 85 22.27 31.15 43.33
N VAL A 86 22.98 31.31 44.44
CA VAL A 86 23.56 30.21 45.22
C VAL A 86 22.45 29.31 45.78
N LEU A 87 21.43 29.90 46.41
CA LEU A 87 20.31 29.13 46.99
C LEU A 87 19.50 28.37 45.93
N ARG A 88 19.30 28.96 44.75
CA ARG A 88 18.69 28.26 43.61
C ARG A 88 19.50 27.04 43.19
N LYS A 89 20.82 27.19 43.00
CA LYS A 89 21.69 26.08 42.59
C LYS A 89 21.84 25.02 43.69
N LEU A 90 21.82 25.43 44.96
CA LEU A 90 21.74 24.52 46.10
C LEU A 90 20.47 23.67 46.03
N ALA A 91 19.31 24.29 45.82
CA ALA A 91 18.05 23.58 45.73
C ALA A 91 18.00 22.57 44.56
N ASP A 92 18.48 22.96 43.38
CA ASP A 92 18.57 22.07 42.21
C ASP A 92 19.54 20.90 42.45
N SER A 93 20.71 21.19 43.04
CA SER A 93 21.70 20.16 43.39
C SER A 93 21.14 19.17 44.41
N ALA A 94 20.47 19.67 45.45
CA ALA A 94 19.87 18.84 46.49
C ALA A 94 18.76 17.93 45.93
N LEU A 95 17.88 18.43 45.05
CA LEU A 95 16.86 17.59 44.40
C LEU A 95 17.48 16.48 43.56
N ARG A 96 18.51 16.81 42.78
CA ARG A 96 19.21 15.83 41.94
C ARG A 96 20.08 14.84 42.72
N ALA A 97 20.43 15.20 43.95
CA ALA A 97 21.10 14.33 44.92
C ALA A 97 20.10 13.51 45.79
N ASP A 98 18.80 13.58 45.49
CA ASP A 98 17.73 12.90 46.25
C ASP A 98 17.58 13.40 47.70
N HIS A 99 17.86 14.68 47.93
CA HIS A 99 17.71 15.36 49.22
C HIS A 99 16.62 16.45 49.18
N PRO A 100 15.33 16.09 49.00
CA PRO A 100 14.28 17.07 48.75
C PRO A 100 13.95 17.97 49.96
N MET A 101 14.24 17.54 51.20
CA MET A 101 14.12 18.41 52.38
C MET A 101 15.12 19.56 52.35
N GLN A 102 16.38 19.29 51.98
CA GLN A 102 17.42 20.31 51.86
C GLN A 102 17.08 21.29 50.74
N ALA A 103 16.54 20.78 49.63
CA ALA A 103 16.06 21.63 48.55
C ALA A 103 14.94 22.57 49.00
N ARG A 104 13.94 22.06 49.74
CA ARG A 104 12.86 22.88 50.29
C ARG A 104 13.39 23.98 51.20
N PHE A 105 14.35 23.66 52.09
CA PHE A 105 14.95 24.65 52.99
C PHE A 105 15.73 25.73 52.21
N ALA A 106 16.47 25.35 51.17
CA ALA A 106 17.15 26.29 50.30
C ALA A 106 16.17 27.21 49.54
N LEU A 107 15.02 26.67 49.11
CA LEU A 107 13.95 27.44 48.46
C LEU A 107 13.30 28.44 49.44
N GLU A 108 13.04 28.05 50.70
CA GLU A 108 12.52 28.96 51.72
C GLU A 108 13.47 30.14 51.96
N GLN A 109 14.77 29.86 52.06
CA GLN A 109 15.79 30.90 52.16
C GLN A 109 15.86 31.78 50.92
N TRP A 110 15.68 31.19 49.72
CA TRP A 110 15.69 31.97 48.48
C TRP A 110 14.50 32.95 48.44
N ALA A 111 13.30 32.49 48.78
CA ALA A 111 12.13 33.36 48.86
C ALA A 111 12.29 34.46 49.92
N ALA A 112 12.95 34.17 51.05
CA ALA A 112 13.26 35.18 52.06
C ALA A 112 14.29 36.21 51.58
N ALA A 113 15.32 35.78 50.84
CA ALA A 113 16.36 36.65 50.31
C ALA A 113 15.90 37.49 49.10
N SER A 114 14.93 36.98 48.35
CA SER A 114 14.37 37.62 47.16
C SER A 114 12.87 37.33 47.10
N PRO A 115 12.02 38.20 47.66
CA PRO A 115 10.57 37.98 47.71
C PRO A 115 9.92 37.75 46.34
N ASP A 116 10.48 38.33 45.27
CA ASP A 116 9.99 38.13 43.89
C ASP A 116 10.31 36.73 43.31
N ALA A 117 11.15 35.93 43.99
CA ALA A 117 11.47 34.56 43.56
C ALA A 117 10.22 33.69 43.44
N VAL A 118 9.17 33.97 44.22
CA VAL A 118 7.90 33.23 44.13
C VAL A 118 7.20 33.36 42.77
N ASN A 119 7.56 34.36 41.96
CA ASN A 119 7.06 34.56 40.60
C ASN A 119 7.99 33.96 39.53
N ASP A 120 9.18 33.50 39.91
CA ASP A 120 10.17 32.93 39.00
C ASP A 120 9.82 31.47 38.62
N TRP A 121 10.03 31.12 37.35
CA TRP A 121 9.77 29.77 36.87
C TRP A 121 10.66 28.71 37.54
N GLN A 122 11.95 28.99 37.73
CA GLN A 122 12.90 28.01 38.26
C GLN A 122 12.61 27.73 39.74
N TYR A 123 12.22 28.76 40.51
CA TYR A 123 11.74 28.60 41.88
C TYR A 123 10.55 27.64 41.96
N ASN A 124 9.48 27.92 41.19
CA ASN A 124 8.27 27.13 41.20
C ASN A 124 8.52 25.69 40.70
N ALA A 125 9.36 25.51 39.69
CA ALA A 125 9.75 24.21 39.16
C ALA A 125 10.41 23.32 40.23
N LEU A 126 11.39 23.87 40.96
CA LEU A 126 12.10 23.16 42.02
C LEU A 126 11.18 22.89 43.22
N LEU A 127 10.31 23.84 43.57
CA LEU A 127 9.38 23.67 44.69
C LEU A 127 8.32 22.59 44.41
N LEU A 128 7.79 22.53 43.18
CA LEU A 128 6.90 21.46 42.74
C LEU A 128 7.54 20.08 42.88
N ASP A 129 8.81 19.95 42.45
CA ASP A 129 9.52 18.68 42.59
C ASP A 129 9.85 18.34 44.04
N ALA A 130 10.24 19.33 44.86
CA ALA A 130 10.49 19.11 46.27
C ALA A 130 9.25 18.60 47.00
N TYR A 131 8.09 19.23 46.80
CA TYR A 131 6.85 18.77 47.42
C TYR A 131 6.40 17.41 46.90
N ARG A 132 6.54 17.14 45.60
CA ARG A 132 6.24 15.83 45.01
C ARG A 132 7.14 14.74 45.58
N ALA A 133 8.45 14.96 45.63
CA ALA A 133 9.42 14.01 46.19
C ALA A 133 9.23 13.77 47.70
N LEU A 134 8.77 14.78 48.45
CA LEU A 134 8.44 14.64 49.88
C LEU A 134 7.06 14.02 50.15
N GLY A 135 6.23 13.80 49.12
CA GLY A 135 4.84 13.36 49.30
C GLY A 135 3.95 14.40 50.02
N GLN A 136 4.32 15.69 49.97
CA GLN A 136 3.57 16.77 50.61
C GLN A 136 2.41 17.23 49.71
N GLU A 137 1.36 16.40 49.65
CA GLU A 137 0.20 16.59 48.76
C GLU A 137 -0.56 17.90 49.01
N GLU A 138 -0.76 18.31 50.26
CA GLU A 138 -1.47 19.55 50.61
C GLU A 138 -0.71 20.81 50.12
N PRO A 139 0.57 21.03 50.49
CA PRO A 139 1.37 22.13 49.92
C PRO A 139 1.48 22.09 48.39
N LEU A 140 1.61 20.89 47.82
CA LEU A 140 1.68 20.71 46.37
C LEU A 140 0.38 21.14 45.68
N ALA A 141 -0.77 20.76 46.24
CA ALA A 141 -2.08 21.16 45.73
C ALA A 141 -2.29 22.67 45.82
N GLN A 142 -1.90 23.31 46.92
CA GLN A 142 -1.96 24.76 47.08
C GLN A 142 -1.05 25.48 46.08
N LEU A 143 0.17 24.98 45.87
CA LEU A 143 1.08 25.54 44.88
C LEU A 143 0.56 25.36 43.44
N LYS A 144 0.02 24.17 43.12
CA LYS A 144 -0.63 23.90 41.83
C LYS A 144 -1.77 24.89 41.60
N ASP A 145 -2.65 25.06 42.58
CA ASP A 145 -3.82 25.92 42.48
C ASP A 145 -3.44 27.39 42.22
N ARG A 146 -2.43 27.89 42.94
CA ARG A 146 -1.86 29.22 42.68
C ARG A 146 -1.33 29.35 41.26
N LEU A 147 -0.52 28.40 40.80
CA LEU A 147 0.08 28.41 39.46
C LEU A 147 -0.97 28.26 38.35
N LEU A 148 -2.08 27.60 38.64
CA LEU A 148 -3.18 27.43 37.71
C LEU A 148 -4.05 28.68 37.61
N HIS A 149 -4.36 29.35 38.73
CA HIS A 149 -5.38 30.39 38.79
C HIS A 149 -4.86 31.84 38.91
N ASP A 150 -3.61 32.06 39.33
CA ASP A 150 -3.08 33.43 39.46
C ASP A 150 -2.75 34.03 38.08
N GLU A 151 -3.68 34.84 37.57
CA GLU A 151 -3.54 35.52 36.28
C GLU A 151 -2.45 36.60 36.25
N LYS A 152 -1.92 37.01 37.42
CA LYS A 152 -0.79 37.95 37.48
C LYS A 152 0.51 37.28 37.05
N LEU A 153 0.61 35.95 37.14
CA LEU A 153 1.78 35.22 36.70
C LEU A 153 1.85 35.18 35.17
N PRO A 154 3.04 35.40 34.57
CA PRO A 154 3.22 35.21 33.14
C PRO A 154 2.77 33.80 32.73
N TRP A 155 2.05 33.70 31.62
CA TRP A 155 1.59 32.39 31.10
C TRP A 155 2.75 31.38 30.98
N ALA A 156 3.95 31.86 30.64
CA ALA A 156 5.16 31.05 30.57
C ALA A 156 5.50 30.31 31.87
N VAL A 157 5.28 30.93 33.03
CA VAL A 157 5.50 30.30 34.33
C VAL A 157 4.41 29.24 34.58
N ARG A 158 3.15 29.60 34.28
CA ARG A 158 1.97 28.76 34.51
C ARG A 158 2.00 27.49 33.68
N TYR A 159 2.16 27.58 32.35
CA TYR A 159 2.13 26.39 31.49
C TYR A 159 3.33 25.47 31.75
N ARG A 160 4.52 26.03 32.02
CA ARG A 160 5.70 25.21 32.32
C ARG A 160 5.52 24.44 33.62
N ALA A 161 4.84 25.02 34.61
CA ALA A 161 4.47 24.34 35.85
C ALA A 161 3.55 23.15 35.59
N GLY A 162 2.47 23.37 34.83
CA GLY A 162 1.56 22.30 34.42
C GLY A 162 2.28 21.17 33.68
N VAL A 163 3.14 21.51 32.72
CA VAL A 163 3.94 20.53 31.97
C VAL A 163 4.88 19.75 32.87
N ARG A 164 5.65 20.42 33.73
CA ARG A 164 6.60 19.76 34.65
C ARG A 164 5.88 18.83 35.62
N LEU A 165 4.80 19.30 36.24
CA LEU A 165 4.04 18.52 37.22
C LEU A 165 3.34 17.33 36.56
N GLY A 166 2.64 17.56 35.44
CA GLY A 166 1.91 16.52 34.73
C GLY A 166 2.81 15.42 34.20
N LEU A 167 3.92 15.78 33.55
CA LEU A 167 4.89 14.79 33.07
C LEU A 167 5.70 14.14 34.21
N GLY A 168 5.89 14.87 35.32
CA GLY A 168 6.45 14.31 36.53
C GLY A 168 5.61 13.16 37.07
N TYR A 169 4.31 13.36 37.27
CA TYR A 169 3.40 12.29 37.69
C TYR A 169 3.35 11.13 36.69
N ALA A 170 3.38 11.41 35.38
CA ALA A 170 3.45 10.35 34.39
C ALA A 170 4.75 9.54 34.49
N ALA A 171 5.89 10.18 34.78
CA ALA A 171 7.17 9.50 35.00
C ALA A 171 7.18 8.62 36.26
N ASP A 172 6.44 9.04 37.29
CA ASP A 172 6.32 8.31 38.56
C ASP A 172 5.30 7.14 38.49
N GLY A 173 4.70 6.89 37.32
CA GLY A 173 3.70 5.82 37.13
C GLY A 173 2.26 6.21 37.48
N HIS A 174 1.97 7.51 37.50
CA HIS A 174 0.64 8.07 37.71
C HIS A 174 0.14 8.79 36.45
N GLU A 175 0.07 8.05 35.33
CA GLU A 175 -0.16 8.61 34.00
C GLU A 175 -1.50 9.35 33.90
N THR A 176 -2.61 8.75 34.37
CA THR A 176 -3.94 9.41 34.32
C THR A 176 -3.93 10.75 35.05
N ARG A 177 -3.36 10.80 36.28
CA ARG A 177 -3.23 12.03 37.07
C ARG A 177 -2.38 13.07 36.34
N GLY A 178 -1.27 12.62 35.75
CA GLY A 178 -0.39 13.49 34.96
C GLY A 178 -1.09 14.11 33.76
N LEU A 179 -1.83 13.31 32.99
CA LEU A 179 -2.58 13.77 31.82
C LEU A 179 -3.74 14.70 32.17
N ASP A 180 -4.42 14.48 33.29
CA ASP A 180 -5.48 15.37 33.77
C ASP A 180 -4.91 16.72 34.22
N ILE A 181 -3.76 16.74 34.92
CA ILE A 181 -3.07 18.00 35.28
C ILE A 181 -2.68 18.80 34.03
N LEU A 182 -2.16 18.14 33.00
CA LEU A 182 -1.86 18.81 31.73
C LEU A 182 -3.13 19.46 31.17
N ALA A 183 -4.23 18.71 31.07
CA ALA A 183 -5.50 19.21 30.54
C ALA A 183 -6.03 20.41 31.34
N GLU A 184 -6.00 20.35 32.68
CA GLU A 184 -6.43 21.44 33.56
C GLU A 184 -5.70 22.76 33.25
N PHE A 185 -4.37 22.71 33.10
CA PHE A 185 -3.59 23.90 32.75
C PHE A 185 -3.93 24.38 31.34
N TYR A 186 -4.04 23.48 30.37
CA TYR A 186 -4.33 23.83 28.98
C TYR A 186 -5.69 24.51 28.80
N ASP A 187 -6.70 24.09 29.57
CA ASP A 187 -8.04 24.70 29.57
C ASP A 187 -8.02 26.16 30.08
N ARG A 188 -7.00 26.56 30.85
CA ARG A 188 -6.80 27.93 31.33
C ARG A 188 -5.95 28.81 30.40
N ALA A 189 -5.49 28.28 29.26
CA ALA A 189 -4.68 29.04 28.33
C ALA A 189 -5.47 30.26 27.78
N PRO A 190 -4.91 31.49 27.83
CA PRO A 190 -5.61 32.71 27.39
C PRO A 190 -6.00 32.75 25.91
N GLY A 191 -5.30 32.00 25.06
CA GLY A 191 -5.48 32.05 23.62
C GLY A 191 -4.71 30.96 22.88
N PRO A 192 -4.83 30.92 21.54
CA PRO A 192 -4.23 29.88 20.70
C PRO A 192 -2.69 29.88 20.76
N ASP A 193 -2.02 31.03 20.77
CA ASP A 193 -0.55 31.10 20.84
C ASP A 193 -0.01 30.55 22.17
N GLN A 194 -0.76 30.77 23.24
CA GLN A 194 -0.46 30.25 24.58
C GLN A 194 -0.66 28.73 24.66
N ARG A 195 -1.70 28.22 23.99
CA ARG A 195 -1.92 26.77 23.82
C ARG A 195 -0.80 26.13 23.00
N ALA A 196 -0.42 26.74 21.88
CA ALA A 196 0.68 26.28 21.03
C ALA A 196 2.00 26.16 21.80
N SER A 197 2.34 27.18 22.60
CA SER A 197 3.54 27.17 23.45
C SER A 197 3.53 26.00 24.46
N MET A 198 2.36 25.67 25.01
CA MET A 198 2.21 24.56 25.93
C MET A 198 2.26 23.20 25.22
N GLU A 199 1.67 23.08 24.03
CA GLU A 199 1.72 21.87 23.21
C GLU A 199 3.15 21.49 22.86
N GLN A 200 3.95 22.44 22.37
CA GLN A 200 5.36 22.21 22.05
C GLN A 200 6.15 21.76 23.29
N ALA A 201 6.01 22.46 24.42
CA ALA A 201 6.70 22.10 25.65
C ALA A 201 6.27 20.72 26.19
N THR A 202 5.00 20.38 26.07
CA THR A 202 4.47 19.05 26.44
C THR A 202 5.09 17.98 25.56
N PHE A 203 5.13 18.20 24.25
CA PHE A 203 5.67 17.24 23.29
C PHE A 203 7.17 17.01 23.49
N GLU A 204 7.97 18.06 23.70
CA GLU A 204 9.38 17.93 24.06
C GLU A 204 9.59 17.12 25.35
N GLY A 205 8.70 17.29 26.34
CA GLY A 205 8.74 16.52 27.56
C GLY A 205 8.37 15.05 27.37
N LEU A 206 7.34 14.76 26.57
CA LEU A 206 6.94 13.40 26.21
C LEU A 206 8.06 12.63 25.51
N GLN A 207 8.88 13.30 24.69
CA GLN A 207 10.06 12.69 24.05
C GLN A 207 11.11 12.19 25.05
N ARG A 208 11.13 12.74 26.28
CA ARG A 208 12.07 12.33 27.35
C ARG A 208 11.48 11.27 28.28
N LEU A 209 10.18 11.00 28.20
CA LEU A 209 9.52 9.99 29.01
C LEU A 209 10.04 8.59 28.63
N ALA A 210 10.41 7.78 29.62
CA ALA A 210 10.97 6.44 29.36
C ALA A 210 9.95 5.50 28.69
N ASP A 211 8.73 5.44 29.23
CA ASP A 211 7.67 4.53 28.78
C ASP A 211 6.45 5.31 28.25
N ILE A 212 6.47 5.61 26.96
CA ILE A 212 5.33 6.30 26.31
C ILE A 212 4.10 5.39 26.18
N ASP A 213 4.29 4.07 26.18
CA ASP A 213 3.20 3.11 25.98
C ASP A 213 2.31 2.97 27.22
N ARG A 214 2.83 3.24 28.42
CA ARG A 214 1.96 3.44 29.60
C ARG A 214 1.10 4.69 29.46
N ALA A 215 1.71 5.81 29.08
CA ALA A 215 0.98 7.07 28.91
C ALA A 215 -0.10 6.93 27.82
N SER A 216 0.19 6.25 26.70
CA SER A 216 -0.77 6.04 25.61
C SER A 216 -1.97 5.21 26.05
N ARG A 217 -1.78 4.18 26.89
CA ARG A 217 -2.86 3.37 27.47
C ARG A 217 -3.74 4.13 28.46
N ALA A 218 -3.19 5.13 29.15
CA ALA A 218 -3.94 6.00 30.04
C ALA A 218 -4.82 7.04 29.31
N VAL A 219 -4.63 7.24 28.00
CA VAL A 219 -5.45 8.19 27.23
C VAL A 219 -6.88 7.66 27.05
N ALA A 220 -7.84 8.35 27.67
CA ALA A 220 -9.26 8.04 27.51
C ALA A 220 -9.70 8.15 26.02
N PRO A 221 -10.58 7.25 25.51
CA PRO A 221 -11.02 7.26 24.12
C PRO A 221 -11.55 8.62 23.62
N ALA A 222 -12.33 9.32 24.46
CA ALA A 222 -12.88 10.64 24.13
C ALA A 222 -11.83 11.76 24.03
N LYS A 223 -10.66 11.59 24.67
CA LYS A 223 -9.57 12.58 24.68
C LYS A 223 -8.47 12.28 23.64
N ARG A 224 -8.62 11.25 22.80
CA ARG A 224 -7.58 10.84 21.82
C ARG A 224 -7.25 11.92 20.77
N LEU A 225 -8.22 12.76 20.42
CA LEU A 225 -8.06 13.85 19.47
C LEU A 225 -7.95 15.22 20.15
N ALA A 226 -7.85 15.27 21.48
CA ALA A 226 -7.71 16.52 22.23
C ALA A 226 -6.35 16.54 22.95
N TYR A 227 -5.92 17.73 23.37
CA TYR A 227 -4.79 17.85 24.29
C TYR A 227 -5.10 17.17 25.65
N PRO A 228 -4.14 16.49 26.31
CA PRO A 228 -2.80 16.13 25.83
C PRO A 228 -2.78 14.81 25.03
N GLY A 229 -3.90 14.07 24.98
CA GLY A 229 -3.98 12.72 24.43
C GLY A 229 -3.48 12.60 22.98
N ALA A 230 -3.80 13.58 22.15
CA ALA A 230 -3.32 13.65 20.77
C ALA A 230 -1.77 13.68 20.69
N LEU A 231 -1.10 14.43 21.56
CA LEU A 231 0.36 14.51 21.59
C LEU A 231 1.00 13.21 22.07
N VAL A 232 0.40 12.55 23.05
CA VAL A 232 0.86 11.25 23.58
C VAL A 232 0.79 10.19 22.48
N LEU A 233 -0.35 10.07 21.80
CA LEU A 233 -0.52 9.10 20.72
C LEU A 233 0.38 9.39 19.52
N PHE A 234 0.61 10.67 19.21
CA PHE A 234 1.55 11.05 18.15
C PHE A 234 2.98 10.62 18.50
N GLU A 235 3.45 10.91 19.71
CA GLU A 235 4.80 10.51 20.16
C GLU A 235 4.96 8.99 20.19
N GLN A 236 3.94 8.26 20.63
CA GLN A 236 3.93 6.79 20.64
C GLN A 236 4.06 6.22 19.21
N ALA A 237 3.24 6.71 18.27
CA ALA A 237 3.34 6.33 16.86
C ALA A 237 4.69 6.71 16.24
N ARG A 238 5.25 7.87 16.60
CA ARG A 238 6.57 8.31 16.14
C ARG A 238 7.69 7.38 16.60
N ARG A 239 7.63 6.86 17.84
CA ARG A 239 8.61 5.87 18.35
C ARG A 239 8.44 4.52 17.68
N SER A 240 7.21 4.03 17.53
CA SER A 240 6.90 2.78 16.82
C SER A 240 7.42 2.80 15.38
N ALA A 241 7.18 3.89 14.64
CA ALA A 241 7.68 4.09 13.28
C ALA A 241 9.21 4.02 13.14
N ARG A 242 9.96 4.37 14.19
CA ARG A 242 11.44 4.31 14.19
C ARG A 242 12.00 2.94 14.55
N GLN A 243 11.23 2.14 15.28
CA GLN A 243 11.69 0.84 15.77
C GLN A 243 11.40 -0.30 14.78
N ASN A 244 10.31 -0.21 14.02
CA ASN A 244 9.90 -1.28 13.13
C ASN A 244 9.34 -0.73 11.80
N ALA A 245 9.98 -1.09 10.68
CA ALA A 245 9.55 -0.72 9.33
C ALA A 245 8.17 -1.30 8.97
N GLU A 246 7.80 -2.46 9.52
CA GLU A 246 6.48 -3.06 9.30
C GLU A 246 5.35 -2.28 9.97
N GLN A 247 5.66 -1.52 11.02
CA GLN A 247 4.69 -0.68 11.74
C GLN A 247 4.56 0.72 11.14
N TRP A 248 5.29 1.02 10.06
CA TRP A 248 5.28 2.34 9.42
C TRP A 248 3.88 2.74 8.96
N GLU A 249 3.16 1.86 8.26
CA GLU A 249 1.84 2.17 7.72
C GLU A 249 0.84 2.53 8.83
N GLN A 250 0.78 1.72 9.88
CA GLN A 250 -0.12 1.94 11.01
C GLN A 250 0.24 3.23 11.76
N SER A 251 1.53 3.44 12.05
CA SER A 251 2.03 4.63 12.74
C SER A 251 1.76 5.89 11.92
N TRP A 252 1.97 5.84 10.61
CA TRP A 252 1.68 6.92 9.68
C TRP A 252 0.19 7.28 9.66
N LYS A 253 -0.71 6.27 9.63
CA LYS A 253 -2.16 6.48 9.73
C LYS A 253 -2.56 7.20 11.02
N ILE A 254 -1.98 6.81 12.16
CA ILE A 254 -2.22 7.46 13.47
C ILE A 254 -1.74 8.92 13.43
N MET A 255 -0.50 9.17 13.02
CA MET A 255 0.09 10.52 12.96
C MET A 255 -0.70 11.45 12.01
N ARG A 256 -1.11 10.94 10.84
CA ARG A 256 -1.95 11.68 9.90
C ARG A 256 -3.35 11.96 10.45
N GLY A 257 -3.96 10.97 11.09
CA GLY A 257 -5.28 11.13 11.72
C GLY A 257 -5.29 12.23 12.77
N ILE A 258 -4.22 12.33 13.56
CA ILE A 258 -4.02 13.39 14.55
C ILE A 258 -3.81 14.75 13.86
N LEU A 259 -2.94 14.85 12.85
CA LEU A 259 -2.73 16.11 12.13
C LEU A 259 -4.04 16.63 11.49
N ALA A 260 -4.83 15.74 10.90
CA ALA A 260 -6.10 16.11 10.29
C ALA A 260 -7.14 16.56 11.32
N ASN A 261 -7.34 15.77 12.38
CA ASN A 261 -8.56 15.86 13.19
C ASN A 261 -8.36 16.34 14.63
N ALA A 262 -7.12 16.40 15.13
CA ALA A 262 -6.90 16.79 16.52
C ALA A 262 -7.25 18.26 16.78
N ASN A 263 -7.81 18.55 17.95
CA ASN A 263 -8.05 19.89 18.45
C ASN A 263 -6.78 20.38 19.17
N LEU A 264 -5.82 20.85 18.38
CA LEU A 264 -4.54 21.42 18.81
C LEU A 264 -4.36 22.80 18.16
N ALA A 265 -3.70 23.71 18.85
CA ALA A 265 -3.45 25.07 18.40
C ALA A 265 -2.29 25.16 17.39
N ASP A 266 -1.22 24.38 17.58
CA ASP A 266 -0.09 24.29 16.66
C ASP A 266 0.17 22.84 16.22
N LYS A 267 -0.05 22.59 14.93
CA LYS A 267 0.20 21.29 14.30
C LYS A 267 1.40 21.31 13.37
N LEU A 268 2.04 22.47 13.15
CA LEU A 268 3.09 22.63 12.15
C LEU A 268 4.30 21.78 12.50
N PHE A 269 4.75 21.83 13.76
CA PHE A 269 5.91 21.05 14.21
C PHE A 269 5.66 19.53 14.13
N LEU A 270 4.42 19.07 14.37
CA LEU A 270 4.04 17.66 14.18
C LEU A 270 4.09 17.27 12.70
N GLY A 271 3.68 18.19 11.81
CA GLY A 271 3.76 18.03 10.36
C GLY A 271 5.21 17.86 9.89
N ASP A 272 6.12 18.69 10.38
CA ASP A 272 7.55 18.62 10.04
C ASP A 272 8.19 17.28 10.46
N ILE A 273 7.80 16.78 11.63
CA ILE A 273 8.24 15.46 12.12
C ILE A 273 7.75 14.35 11.20
N LEU A 274 6.47 14.37 10.82
CA LEU A 274 5.90 13.36 9.93
C LEU A 274 6.57 13.42 8.54
N LEU A 275 6.78 14.62 7.99
CA LEU A 275 7.47 14.81 6.72
C LEU A 275 8.89 14.24 6.74
N ALA A 276 9.63 14.42 7.83
CA ALA A 276 10.95 13.82 8.00
C ALA A 276 10.90 12.29 7.99
N LEU A 277 9.88 11.68 8.61
CA LEU A 277 9.67 10.23 8.58
C LEU A 277 9.23 9.73 7.20
N GLU A 278 8.35 10.45 6.51
CA GLU A 278 7.91 10.13 5.14
C GLU A 278 9.06 10.18 4.13
N ARG A 279 10.02 11.09 4.30
CA ARG A 279 11.22 11.13 3.45
C ARG A 279 12.09 9.89 3.62
N THR A 280 12.13 9.32 4.82
CA THR A 280 12.93 8.13 5.13
C THR A 280 12.20 6.84 4.75
N ASN A 281 10.89 6.77 5.01
CA ASN A 281 10.11 5.54 4.92
C ASN A 281 9.15 5.48 3.70
N GLY A 282 9.02 6.57 2.94
CA GLY A 282 8.01 6.74 1.89
C GLY A 282 6.61 7.04 2.46
N GLN A 283 5.68 7.52 1.63
CA GLN A 283 4.29 7.72 2.04
C GLN A 283 3.46 6.44 1.80
N PRO A 284 2.70 5.95 2.79
CA PRO A 284 1.76 4.84 2.63
C PRO A 284 0.53 5.13 1.75
N ARG A 285 0.39 6.35 1.19
CA ARG A 285 -0.61 6.66 0.16
C ARG A 285 -0.05 6.36 -1.21
N THR A 286 -0.64 5.39 -1.90
CA THR A 286 -0.31 5.09 -3.29
C THR A 286 -1.02 6.09 -4.19
N GLY A 287 -0.26 7.02 -4.76
CA GLY A 287 -0.73 7.80 -5.89
C GLY A 287 -0.68 6.92 -7.15
N VAL A 288 -1.76 6.91 -7.92
CA VAL A 288 -1.80 6.18 -9.20
C VAL A 288 -2.22 7.12 -10.32
N VAL A 289 -1.74 6.84 -11.53
CA VAL A 289 -1.99 7.68 -12.71
C VAL A 289 -2.63 6.85 -13.81
N LEU A 290 -3.68 7.36 -14.43
CA LEU A 290 -4.29 6.81 -15.63
C LEU A 290 -4.00 7.73 -16.82
N LEU A 291 -3.27 7.21 -17.81
CA LEU A 291 -2.97 7.89 -19.07
C LEU A 291 -4.01 7.49 -20.12
N LEU A 292 -5.06 8.28 -20.28
CA LEU A 292 -6.22 7.90 -21.10
C LEU A 292 -6.57 9.01 -22.11
N PRO A 293 -6.97 8.66 -23.35
CA PRO A 293 -7.55 9.64 -24.26
C PRO A 293 -8.99 9.91 -23.80
N VAL A 294 -9.21 11.01 -23.08
CA VAL A 294 -10.55 11.40 -22.57
C VAL A 294 -11.24 12.45 -23.46
N THR A 295 -10.59 12.82 -24.55
CA THR A 295 -11.10 13.66 -25.65
C THR A 295 -10.90 12.96 -27.00
N GLY A 296 -11.28 13.60 -28.10
CA GLY A 296 -11.03 13.08 -29.46
C GLY A 296 -11.75 11.77 -29.79
N LYS A 297 -11.21 11.04 -30.77
CA LYS A 297 -11.81 9.82 -31.36
C LYS A 297 -12.03 8.69 -30.34
N TYR A 298 -11.19 8.60 -29.30
CA TYR A 298 -11.19 7.49 -28.35
C TYR A 298 -11.76 7.86 -26.97
N GLN A 299 -12.37 9.06 -26.82
CA GLN A 299 -12.91 9.53 -25.53
C GLN A 299 -13.91 8.58 -24.88
N ALA A 300 -14.74 7.90 -25.68
CA ALA A 300 -15.75 6.98 -25.16
C ALA A 300 -15.11 5.81 -24.41
N VAL A 301 -13.99 5.29 -24.93
CA VAL A 301 -13.22 4.22 -24.29
C VAL A 301 -12.53 4.76 -23.04
N GLY A 302 -11.84 5.90 -23.13
CA GLY A 302 -11.17 6.50 -21.98
C GLY A 302 -12.12 6.78 -20.81
N ARG A 303 -13.31 7.32 -21.08
CA ARG A 303 -14.33 7.58 -20.04
C ARG A 303 -14.86 6.31 -19.38
N LYS A 304 -15.02 5.22 -20.13
CA LYS A 304 -15.43 3.92 -19.56
C LYS A 304 -14.39 3.37 -18.59
N ILE A 305 -13.11 3.49 -18.93
CA ILE A 305 -12.00 3.08 -18.04
C ILE A 305 -11.98 3.95 -16.77
N VAL A 306 -12.10 5.28 -16.91
CA VAL A 306 -12.19 6.18 -15.75
C VAL A 306 -13.37 5.82 -14.85
N ARG A 307 -14.54 5.52 -15.44
CA ARG A 307 -15.73 5.09 -14.71
C ARG A 307 -15.49 3.80 -13.91
N GLY A 308 -14.87 2.79 -14.52
CA GLY A 308 -14.51 1.55 -13.85
C GLY A 308 -13.53 1.75 -12.70
N ALA A 309 -12.50 2.57 -12.92
CA ALA A 309 -11.56 2.95 -11.87
C ALA A 309 -12.27 3.69 -10.73
N GLY A 310 -13.20 4.60 -11.03
CA GLY A 310 -14.02 5.28 -10.01
C GLY A 310 -14.83 4.30 -9.15
N ALA A 311 -15.46 3.29 -9.76
CA ALA A 311 -16.20 2.26 -9.03
C ALA A 311 -15.28 1.47 -8.09
N ALA A 312 -14.09 1.08 -8.56
CA ALA A 312 -13.10 0.42 -7.72
C ALA A 312 -12.59 1.33 -6.59
N GLN A 313 -12.41 2.63 -6.85
CA GLN A 313 -11.96 3.59 -5.86
C GLN A 313 -12.94 3.70 -4.70
N TRP A 314 -14.23 3.79 -5.03
CA TRP A 314 -15.30 3.84 -4.04
C TRP A 314 -15.37 2.55 -3.22
N MET A 315 -15.30 1.39 -3.87
CA MET A 315 -15.28 0.09 -3.19
C MET A 315 -14.10 0.00 -2.22
N LEU A 316 -12.90 0.38 -2.65
CA LEU A 316 -11.67 0.35 -1.85
C LEU A 316 -11.74 1.35 -0.67
N ALA A 317 -12.28 2.54 -0.89
CA ALA A 317 -12.46 3.54 0.16
C ALA A 317 -13.39 3.03 1.27
N ASN A 318 -14.47 2.34 0.90
CA ASN A 318 -15.39 1.69 1.87
C ASN A 318 -14.73 0.52 2.63
N GLN A 319 -13.62 -0.01 2.11
CA GLN A 319 -12.79 -1.03 2.77
C GLN A 319 -11.60 -0.42 3.54
N GLY A 320 -11.54 0.93 3.65
CA GLY A 320 -10.46 1.63 4.37
C GLY A 320 -9.17 1.80 3.58
N VAL A 321 -9.19 1.55 2.26
CA VAL A 321 -8.05 1.73 1.36
C VAL A 321 -8.22 3.04 0.58
N GLU A 322 -7.40 4.04 0.89
CA GLU A 322 -7.40 5.33 0.19
C GLU A 322 -6.37 5.34 -0.95
N LEU A 323 -6.85 5.47 -2.19
CA LEU A 323 -6.02 5.71 -3.38
C LEU A 323 -6.34 7.10 -3.97
N ASP A 324 -5.30 7.87 -4.28
CA ASP A 324 -5.45 9.09 -5.08
C ASP A 324 -5.18 8.79 -6.55
N ILE A 325 -6.17 9.06 -7.39
CA ILE A 325 -6.13 8.77 -8.83
C ILE A 325 -5.98 10.08 -9.58
N LYS A 326 -4.96 10.16 -10.45
CA LYS A 326 -4.82 11.24 -11.43
C LYS A 326 -5.08 10.71 -12.83
N VAL A 327 -6.07 11.28 -13.50
CA VAL A 327 -6.33 11.01 -14.92
C VAL A 327 -5.65 12.10 -15.75
N ILE A 328 -4.76 11.70 -16.65
CA ILE A 328 -4.09 12.60 -17.58
C ILE A 328 -4.59 12.30 -19.00
N ASN A 329 -5.09 13.35 -19.66
CA ASN A 329 -5.57 13.26 -21.03
C ASN A 329 -4.40 13.14 -22.02
N THR A 330 -4.23 11.98 -22.65
CA THR A 330 -3.12 11.74 -23.61
C THR A 330 -3.30 12.41 -24.97
N ASP A 331 -4.44 13.06 -25.22
CA ASP A 331 -4.63 13.94 -26.39
C ASP A 331 -4.20 15.39 -26.15
N ALA A 332 -3.98 15.78 -24.89
CA ALA A 332 -3.53 17.14 -24.58
C ALA A 332 -2.04 17.29 -24.91
N PRO A 333 -1.59 18.34 -25.62
CA PRO A 333 -0.19 18.45 -26.08
C PRO A 333 0.84 18.48 -24.93
N ASP A 334 0.43 18.89 -23.73
CA ASP A 334 1.27 19.00 -22.54
C ASP A 334 1.14 17.79 -21.57
N TRP A 335 0.49 16.71 -21.98
CA TRP A 335 0.18 15.56 -21.12
C TRP A 335 1.43 14.96 -20.44
N LEU A 336 2.55 14.85 -21.17
CA LEU A 336 3.79 14.30 -20.65
C LEU A 336 4.40 15.21 -19.58
N LYS A 337 4.37 16.53 -19.81
CA LYS A 337 4.84 17.52 -18.82
C LYS A 337 4.03 17.43 -17.53
N ARG A 338 2.71 17.22 -17.63
CA ARG A 338 1.84 17.01 -16.46
C ARG A 338 2.21 15.73 -15.71
N LEU A 339 2.50 14.64 -16.42
CA LEU A 339 2.97 13.40 -15.81
C LEU A 339 4.31 13.62 -15.09
N SER A 340 5.29 14.22 -15.73
CA SER A 340 6.62 14.43 -15.14
C SER A 340 6.61 15.34 -13.91
N ALA A 341 5.65 16.28 -13.85
CA ALA A 341 5.45 17.18 -12.71
C ALA A 341 4.77 16.51 -11.49
N LEU A 342 4.21 15.30 -11.65
CA LEU A 342 3.60 14.59 -10.53
C LEU A 342 4.65 14.14 -9.52
N PRO A 343 4.38 14.32 -8.21
CA PRO A 343 5.24 13.86 -7.13
C PRO A 343 5.63 12.37 -7.19
N PRO A 344 6.71 11.95 -6.52
CA PRO A 344 7.21 10.56 -6.57
C PRO A 344 6.21 9.50 -6.10
N GLN A 345 5.25 9.84 -5.22
CA GLN A 345 4.23 8.89 -4.76
C GLN A 345 3.26 8.43 -5.86
N TYR A 346 3.21 9.12 -7.02
CA TYR A 346 2.44 8.69 -8.20
C TYR A 346 3.22 7.64 -9.02
N ALA A 347 3.73 6.61 -8.36
CA ALA A 347 4.71 5.70 -8.92
C ALA A 347 4.11 4.64 -9.86
N VAL A 348 2.79 4.42 -9.83
CA VAL A 348 2.11 3.39 -10.64
C VAL A 348 1.26 4.06 -11.70
N VAL A 349 1.41 3.61 -12.96
CA VAL A 349 0.77 4.22 -14.13
C VAL A 349 0.03 3.16 -14.93
N GLY A 350 -1.21 3.42 -15.30
CA GLY A 350 -2.04 2.58 -16.17
C GLY A 350 -2.29 3.26 -17.51
N GLY A 351 -2.23 2.48 -18.57
CA GLY A 351 -2.21 2.98 -19.94
C GLY A 351 -0.80 3.36 -20.40
N PRO A 352 -0.66 4.02 -21.56
CA PRO A 352 -1.72 4.49 -22.44
C PRO A 352 -2.39 3.38 -23.28
N LEU A 353 -3.43 3.77 -24.04
CA LEU A 353 -4.16 2.90 -24.99
C LEU A 353 -3.61 2.94 -26.42
N ARG A 354 -2.71 3.86 -26.74
CA ARG A 354 -2.18 4.05 -28.09
C ARG A 354 -0.70 3.77 -28.13
N VAL A 355 -0.27 3.01 -29.15
CA VAL A 355 1.14 2.73 -29.43
C VAL A 355 1.94 4.03 -29.56
N SER A 356 1.41 5.05 -30.24
CA SER A 356 2.08 6.35 -30.38
C SER A 356 2.33 7.03 -29.02
N SER A 357 1.33 7.04 -28.13
CA SER A 357 1.46 7.61 -26.79
C SER A 357 2.43 6.80 -25.92
N PHE A 358 2.47 5.47 -26.07
CA PHE A 358 3.43 4.63 -25.36
C PHE A 358 4.87 4.88 -25.83
N LYS A 359 5.11 5.00 -27.15
CA LYS A 359 6.42 5.38 -27.68
C LYS A 359 6.90 6.75 -27.17
N THR A 360 6.01 7.73 -27.08
CA THR A 360 6.34 9.03 -26.48
C THR A 360 6.70 8.89 -24.99
N LEU A 361 6.00 8.02 -24.25
CA LEU A 361 6.29 7.74 -22.85
C LEU A 361 7.65 7.05 -22.68
N GLU A 362 7.95 6.06 -23.51
CA GLU A 362 9.25 5.37 -23.56
C GLU A 362 10.40 6.36 -23.78
N GLN A 363 10.30 7.20 -24.82
CA GLN A 363 11.32 8.19 -25.18
C GLN A 363 11.55 9.27 -24.11
N SER A 364 10.58 9.47 -23.22
CA SER A 364 10.68 10.46 -22.14
C SER A 364 11.51 9.99 -20.93
N GLY A 365 11.80 8.69 -20.83
CA GLY A 365 12.47 8.09 -19.68
C GLY A 365 11.56 7.85 -18.46
N GLU A 366 10.26 8.16 -18.53
CA GLU A 366 9.32 7.96 -17.41
C GLU A 366 9.16 6.48 -17.01
N LEU A 367 9.44 5.52 -17.93
CA LEU A 367 9.43 4.08 -17.62
C LEU A 367 10.43 3.70 -16.50
N SER A 368 11.52 4.47 -16.35
CA SER A 368 12.49 4.25 -15.27
C SER A 368 12.08 4.87 -13.93
N ARG A 369 11.12 5.81 -13.96
CA ARG A 369 10.67 6.55 -12.78
C ARG A 369 9.38 5.98 -12.19
N ARG A 370 8.60 5.27 -13.01
CA ARG A 370 7.26 4.80 -12.68
C ARG A 370 7.06 3.38 -13.18
N ALA A 371 6.35 2.55 -12.42
CA ALA A 371 5.91 1.25 -12.88
C ALA A 371 4.72 1.44 -13.83
N VAL A 372 4.96 1.25 -15.14
CA VAL A 372 3.97 1.49 -16.19
C VAL A 372 3.32 0.19 -16.63
N PHE A 373 1.99 0.18 -16.65
CA PHE A 373 1.13 -0.91 -17.09
C PHE A 373 0.38 -0.50 -18.36
N GLY A 374 0.93 -0.86 -19.52
CA GLY A 374 0.36 -0.51 -20.82
C GLY A 374 -0.97 -1.22 -21.09
N PHE A 375 -1.95 -0.46 -21.59
CA PHE A 375 -3.24 -1.01 -22.04
C PHE A 375 -3.18 -1.32 -23.53
N LEU A 376 -2.21 -2.16 -23.90
CA LEU A 376 -1.83 -2.48 -25.27
C LEU A 376 -1.53 -3.98 -25.40
N PRO A 377 -1.85 -4.62 -26.54
CA PRO A 377 -1.54 -6.02 -26.76
C PRO A 377 -0.04 -6.32 -26.90
N SER A 378 0.78 -5.29 -27.13
CA SER A 378 2.24 -5.37 -27.17
C SER A 378 2.84 -4.03 -26.75
N LEU A 379 3.97 -4.08 -26.06
CA LEU A 379 4.76 -2.90 -25.65
C LEU A 379 5.84 -2.54 -26.69
N GLY A 380 5.89 -3.23 -27.84
CA GLY A 380 6.91 -3.01 -28.86
C GLY A 380 8.26 -3.60 -28.46
N ASP A 381 9.34 -2.84 -28.65
CA ASP A 381 10.72 -3.28 -28.39
C ASP A 381 11.13 -3.14 -26.92
N VAL A 382 10.24 -2.61 -26.07
CA VAL A 382 10.45 -2.47 -24.63
C VAL A 382 10.46 -3.85 -23.98
N GLY A 383 11.44 -4.10 -23.10
CA GLY A 383 11.50 -5.33 -22.30
C GLY A 383 10.33 -5.43 -21.33
N GLU A 384 9.28 -6.16 -21.70
CA GLU A 384 8.14 -6.46 -20.83
C GLU A 384 8.61 -7.19 -19.57
N GLY A 385 8.07 -6.80 -18.41
CA GLY A 385 8.47 -7.28 -17.09
C GLY A 385 9.73 -6.63 -16.51
N GLN A 386 10.51 -5.93 -17.35
CA GLN A 386 11.77 -5.29 -16.95
C GLN A 386 11.69 -3.75 -16.99
N GLN A 387 11.07 -3.19 -18.02
CA GLN A 387 10.94 -1.74 -18.19
C GLN A 387 9.49 -1.26 -18.03
N ALA A 388 8.54 -2.10 -18.42
CA ALA A 388 7.11 -1.86 -18.29
C ALA A 388 6.37 -3.21 -18.27
N TRP A 389 5.11 -3.21 -17.86
CA TRP A 389 4.24 -4.37 -17.84
C TRP A 389 3.05 -4.14 -18.75
N ARG A 390 2.46 -5.22 -19.22
CA ARG A 390 1.18 -5.17 -19.91
C ARG A 390 0.05 -5.41 -18.89
N PHE A 391 -1.07 -4.73 -19.11
CA PHE A 391 -2.35 -4.99 -18.43
C PHE A 391 -3.47 -4.98 -19.48
N PHE A 392 -3.36 -5.90 -20.43
CA PHE A 392 -4.24 -6.05 -21.59
C PHE A 392 -3.91 -7.40 -22.24
N PRO A 393 -4.80 -8.16 -22.92
CA PRO A 393 -4.42 -9.41 -23.57
C PRO A 393 -3.48 -9.23 -24.77
N SER A 394 -2.55 -10.16 -24.99
CA SER A 394 -1.68 -10.16 -26.17
C SER A 394 -2.27 -10.97 -27.30
N ARG A 395 -1.70 -10.80 -28.49
CA ARG A 395 -2.05 -11.61 -29.66
C ARG A 395 -1.71 -13.09 -29.43
N GLU A 396 -0.61 -13.36 -28.74
CA GLU A 396 -0.20 -14.69 -28.32
C GLU A 396 -1.18 -15.30 -27.32
N ASP A 397 -1.74 -14.53 -26.38
CA ASP A 397 -2.76 -15.00 -25.44
C ASP A 397 -4.03 -15.45 -26.19
N GLU A 398 -4.47 -14.67 -27.19
CA GLU A 398 -5.60 -15.01 -28.07
C GLU A 398 -5.37 -16.33 -28.81
N VAL A 399 -4.26 -16.42 -29.53
CA VAL A 399 -3.90 -17.60 -30.32
C VAL A 399 -3.72 -18.82 -29.42
N ARG A 400 -3.00 -18.69 -28.31
CA ARG A 400 -2.77 -19.79 -27.37
C ARG A 400 -4.07 -20.34 -26.82
N THR A 401 -5.02 -19.47 -26.48
CA THR A 401 -6.34 -19.88 -25.99
C THR A 401 -7.09 -20.71 -27.04
N LEU A 402 -7.05 -20.30 -28.32
CA LEU A 402 -7.68 -21.02 -29.44
C LEU A 402 -7.02 -22.38 -29.72
N VAL A 403 -5.68 -22.38 -29.86
CA VAL A 403 -4.91 -23.60 -30.15
C VAL A 403 -5.07 -24.61 -29.01
N ARG A 404 -5.06 -24.15 -27.76
CA ARG A 404 -5.26 -25.00 -26.59
C ARG A 404 -6.64 -25.68 -26.60
N LEU A 405 -7.72 -24.93 -26.87
CA LEU A 405 -9.05 -25.53 -27.03
C LEU A 405 -9.03 -26.61 -28.11
N ALA A 406 -8.55 -26.25 -29.30
CA ALA A 406 -8.56 -27.14 -30.46
C ALA A 406 -7.76 -28.44 -30.18
N SER A 407 -6.53 -28.31 -29.69
CA SER A 407 -5.64 -29.44 -29.46
C SER A 407 -6.02 -30.27 -28.23
N GLU A 408 -6.19 -29.64 -27.06
CA GLU A 408 -6.37 -30.37 -25.80
C GLU A 408 -7.79 -30.89 -25.60
N ARG A 409 -8.81 -30.20 -26.13
CA ARG A 409 -10.22 -30.54 -25.90
C ARG A 409 -10.90 -31.18 -27.10
N LEU A 410 -10.47 -30.85 -28.32
CA LEU A 410 -11.15 -31.25 -29.56
C LEU A 410 -10.30 -32.19 -30.44
N GLY A 411 -9.09 -32.56 -29.99
CA GLY A 411 -8.21 -33.50 -30.69
C GLY A 411 -7.72 -33.00 -32.06
N VAL A 412 -7.70 -31.69 -32.28
CA VAL A 412 -7.25 -31.07 -33.52
C VAL A 412 -5.73 -30.88 -33.48
N SER A 413 -5.00 -31.46 -34.43
CA SER A 413 -3.54 -31.36 -34.51
C SER A 413 -3.02 -30.77 -35.82
N ARG A 414 -3.90 -30.62 -36.82
CA ARG A 414 -3.57 -30.08 -38.15
C ARG A 414 -4.43 -28.87 -38.46
N PHE A 415 -3.79 -27.74 -38.73
CA PHE A 415 -4.45 -26.45 -38.91
C PHE A 415 -4.19 -25.88 -40.31
N GLY A 416 -5.21 -25.22 -40.86
CA GLY A 416 -5.14 -24.34 -42.00
C GLY A 416 -5.05 -22.87 -41.56
N VAL A 417 -4.45 -22.00 -42.37
CA VAL A 417 -4.46 -20.55 -42.12
C VAL A 417 -4.84 -19.81 -43.41
N LEU A 418 -5.86 -18.98 -43.34
CA LEU A 418 -6.27 -18.11 -44.45
C LEU A 418 -6.35 -16.68 -43.94
N TYR A 419 -5.42 -15.83 -44.41
CA TYR A 419 -5.20 -14.51 -43.82
C TYR A 419 -5.20 -13.39 -44.88
N PRO A 420 -5.69 -12.18 -44.54
CA PRO A 420 -5.62 -11.05 -45.44
C PRO A 420 -4.18 -10.56 -45.57
N GLU A 421 -3.82 -10.05 -46.76
CA GLU A 421 -2.54 -9.40 -47.05
C GLU A 421 -2.44 -8.00 -46.43
N GLU A 422 -2.66 -7.93 -45.12
CA GLU A 422 -2.58 -6.71 -44.31
C GLU A 422 -1.68 -6.95 -43.09
N PRO A 423 -1.11 -5.88 -42.48
CA PRO A 423 -0.20 -6.01 -41.35
C PRO A 423 -0.77 -6.83 -40.19
N PHE A 424 -2.05 -6.63 -39.85
CA PHE A 424 -2.69 -7.37 -38.76
C PHE A 424 -2.82 -8.87 -39.08
N GLY A 425 -3.37 -9.22 -40.24
CA GLY A 425 -3.59 -10.62 -40.62
C GLY A 425 -2.29 -11.40 -40.79
N THR A 426 -1.27 -10.76 -41.39
CA THR A 426 0.07 -11.34 -41.56
C THR A 426 0.73 -11.64 -40.21
N ASP A 427 0.66 -10.68 -39.28
CA ASP A 427 1.24 -10.84 -37.94
C ASP A 427 0.54 -11.95 -37.15
N MET A 428 -0.80 -11.92 -37.08
CA MET A 428 -1.58 -12.97 -36.42
C MET A 428 -1.36 -14.35 -37.03
N ALA A 429 -1.23 -14.46 -38.36
CA ALA A 429 -0.92 -15.73 -39.02
C ALA A 429 0.48 -16.25 -38.64
N SER A 430 1.46 -15.35 -38.48
CA SER A 430 2.80 -15.69 -38.00
C SER A 430 2.77 -16.21 -36.55
N ILE A 431 2.09 -15.47 -35.66
CA ILE A 431 1.91 -15.85 -34.25
C ILE A 431 1.18 -17.19 -34.15
N PHE A 432 0.11 -17.39 -34.93
CA PHE A 432 -0.64 -18.64 -34.97
C PHE A 432 0.26 -19.83 -35.32
N ARG A 433 1.04 -19.72 -36.40
CA ARG A 433 2.01 -20.76 -36.78
C ARG A 433 2.99 -21.07 -35.66
N GLN A 434 3.57 -20.05 -35.04
CA GLN A 434 4.57 -20.23 -33.99
C GLN A 434 3.98 -20.95 -32.78
N VAL A 435 2.83 -20.49 -32.28
CA VAL A 435 2.15 -21.09 -31.12
C VAL A 435 1.67 -22.52 -31.42
N THR A 436 1.13 -22.77 -32.63
CA THR A 436 0.73 -24.13 -33.05
C THR A 436 1.92 -25.08 -33.00
N LEU A 437 3.07 -24.69 -33.55
CA LEU A 437 4.29 -25.52 -33.54
C LEU A 437 4.79 -25.76 -32.11
N GLN A 438 4.79 -24.73 -31.26
CA GLN A 438 5.17 -24.85 -29.84
C GLN A 438 4.25 -25.79 -29.05
N THR A 439 2.98 -25.91 -29.47
CA THR A 439 1.99 -26.79 -28.83
C THR A 439 1.95 -28.20 -29.47
N GLY A 440 2.87 -28.51 -30.39
CA GLY A 440 2.98 -29.82 -31.05
C GLY A 440 1.99 -30.06 -32.20
N GLY A 441 1.27 -29.02 -32.63
CA GLY A 441 0.43 -29.06 -33.83
C GLY A 441 1.22 -28.75 -35.11
N THR A 442 0.56 -28.85 -36.25
CA THR A 442 1.15 -28.57 -37.57
C THR A 442 0.27 -27.63 -38.40
N ILE A 443 0.89 -26.80 -39.23
CA ILE A 443 0.19 -26.02 -40.27
C ILE A 443 0.22 -26.83 -41.57
N ALA A 444 -0.89 -27.47 -41.92
CA ALA A 444 -0.98 -28.36 -43.08
C ALA A 444 -1.24 -27.60 -44.39
N SER A 445 -1.89 -26.43 -44.32
CA SER A 445 -2.14 -25.57 -45.47
C SER A 445 -2.17 -24.10 -45.06
N GLN A 446 -1.72 -23.21 -45.93
CA GLN A 446 -1.83 -21.77 -45.71
C GLN A 446 -1.96 -21.03 -47.03
N ARG A 447 -2.84 -20.01 -47.06
CA ARG A 447 -2.99 -19.07 -48.17
C ARG A 447 -3.22 -17.66 -47.66
N SER A 448 -2.83 -16.67 -48.46
CA SER A 448 -3.20 -15.28 -48.28
C SER A 448 -4.31 -14.89 -49.26
N TYR A 449 -5.01 -13.79 -48.99
CA TYR A 449 -5.92 -13.19 -49.95
C TYR A 449 -5.86 -11.66 -49.92
N PRO A 450 -6.11 -11.00 -51.08
CA PRO A 450 -6.19 -9.56 -51.15
C PRO A 450 -7.49 -9.05 -50.47
N PRO A 451 -7.41 -8.17 -49.46
CA PRO A 451 -8.57 -7.78 -48.61
C PRO A 451 -9.64 -6.97 -49.35
N LYS A 452 -9.37 -6.48 -50.56
CA LYS A 452 -10.27 -5.60 -51.34
C LYS A 452 -10.84 -6.27 -52.59
N THR A 453 -10.46 -7.50 -52.89
CA THR A 453 -10.88 -8.22 -54.11
C THR A 453 -11.67 -9.47 -53.71
N SER A 454 -12.89 -9.25 -53.21
CA SER A 454 -13.79 -10.32 -52.75
C SER A 454 -14.09 -11.43 -53.78
N PRO A 455 -14.15 -11.17 -55.11
CA PRO A 455 -14.38 -12.23 -56.09
C PRO A 455 -13.31 -13.34 -56.08
N ASP A 456 -12.06 -13.00 -55.74
CA ASP A 456 -10.93 -13.94 -55.80
C ASP A 456 -10.83 -14.82 -54.55
N TRP A 457 -11.64 -14.56 -53.51
CA TRP A 457 -11.53 -15.25 -52.22
C TRP A 457 -11.95 -16.72 -52.31
N GLY A 458 -12.93 -17.03 -53.15
CA GLY A 458 -13.36 -18.41 -53.41
C GLY A 458 -12.21 -19.25 -53.99
N GLU A 459 -11.44 -18.69 -54.93
CA GLU A 459 -10.28 -19.35 -55.53
C GLU A 459 -9.19 -19.62 -54.49
N ARG A 460 -8.89 -18.65 -53.60
CA ARG A 460 -7.91 -18.85 -52.51
C ARG A 460 -8.34 -19.92 -51.52
N ILE A 461 -9.64 -20.05 -51.27
CA ILE A 461 -10.19 -21.13 -50.43
C ILE A 461 -10.09 -22.47 -51.16
N ALA A 462 -10.38 -22.52 -52.46
CA ALA A 462 -10.20 -23.71 -53.28
C ALA A 462 -8.74 -24.21 -53.26
N GLU A 463 -7.78 -23.29 -53.43
CA GLU A 463 -6.36 -23.60 -53.32
C GLU A 463 -5.95 -24.08 -51.92
N LEU A 464 -6.49 -23.45 -50.86
CA LEU A 464 -6.22 -23.83 -49.47
C LEU A 464 -6.70 -25.26 -49.19
N LEU A 465 -7.89 -25.59 -49.68
CA LEU A 465 -8.56 -26.89 -49.55
C LEU A 465 -8.03 -27.93 -50.54
N LYS A 466 -7.16 -27.55 -51.49
CA LYS A 466 -6.65 -28.39 -52.58
C LYS A 466 -7.77 -29.00 -53.43
N VAL A 467 -8.76 -28.18 -53.77
CA VAL A 467 -9.88 -28.56 -54.63
C VAL A 467 -9.35 -28.95 -56.02
N PRO A 468 -9.70 -30.13 -56.56
CA PRO A 468 -9.28 -30.54 -57.89
C PRO A 468 -9.91 -29.68 -58.99
N ASP A 469 -9.23 -29.52 -60.13
CA ASP A 469 -9.76 -28.79 -61.30
C ASP A 469 -11.06 -29.41 -61.84
N SER A 470 -11.28 -30.71 -61.61
CA SER A 470 -12.49 -31.45 -61.97
C SER A 470 -13.61 -31.36 -60.93
N PHE A 471 -13.61 -30.33 -60.08
CA PHE A 471 -14.59 -30.18 -58.99
C PHE A 471 -16.02 -30.11 -59.52
N ASP A 472 -16.84 -31.03 -59.04
CA ASP A 472 -18.29 -31.04 -59.19
C ASP A 472 -18.93 -30.88 -57.81
N LYS A 473 -19.94 -30.00 -57.70
CA LYS A 473 -20.64 -29.74 -56.44
C LYS A 473 -21.42 -30.94 -55.93
N GLU A 474 -21.81 -31.84 -56.84
CA GLU A 474 -22.52 -33.06 -56.48
C GLU A 474 -21.57 -34.09 -55.85
N ALA A 475 -20.28 -34.08 -56.24
CA ALA A 475 -19.24 -34.91 -55.68
C ALA A 475 -18.73 -34.36 -54.32
N PRO A 476 -18.53 -35.21 -53.31
CA PRO A 476 -17.92 -34.80 -52.06
C PRO A 476 -16.43 -34.48 -52.26
N LEU A 477 -15.99 -33.33 -51.78
CA LEU A 477 -14.56 -32.99 -51.72
C LEU A 477 -13.79 -34.04 -50.89
N PRO A 478 -12.60 -34.49 -51.34
CA PRO A 478 -11.74 -35.36 -50.54
C PRO A 478 -11.45 -34.81 -49.14
N PRO A 479 -11.13 -35.67 -48.16
CA PRO A 479 -10.80 -35.23 -46.81
C PRO A 479 -9.70 -34.17 -46.79
N THR A 480 -9.94 -33.09 -46.06
CA THR A 480 -8.97 -31.99 -45.95
C THR A 480 -7.77 -32.37 -45.08
N ASP A 481 -6.59 -31.87 -45.44
CA ASP A 481 -5.36 -32.17 -44.70
C ASP A 481 -5.32 -31.52 -43.31
N PHE A 482 -6.22 -30.58 -43.03
CA PHE A 482 -6.39 -29.91 -41.74
C PHE A 482 -7.82 -30.07 -41.21
N GLN A 483 -7.95 -29.89 -39.89
CA GLN A 483 -9.19 -30.11 -39.12
C GLN A 483 -9.76 -28.80 -38.54
N ALA A 484 -9.01 -27.71 -38.62
CA ALA A 484 -9.43 -26.37 -38.22
C ALA A 484 -8.75 -25.34 -39.11
N VAL A 485 -9.40 -24.21 -39.38
CA VAL A 485 -8.84 -23.08 -40.13
C VAL A 485 -8.85 -21.82 -39.28
N PHE A 486 -7.71 -21.14 -39.22
CA PHE A 486 -7.59 -19.83 -38.58
C PHE A 486 -7.76 -18.70 -39.60
N LEU A 487 -8.65 -17.77 -39.28
CA LEU A 487 -9.06 -16.63 -40.10
C LEU A 487 -8.78 -15.32 -39.33
N PRO A 488 -7.54 -14.81 -39.35
CA PRO A 488 -7.14 -13.59 -38.63
C PRO A 488 -7.64 -12.30 -39.31
N ASP A 489 -8.95 -12.13 -39.36
CA ASP A 489 -9.60 -10.92 -39.88
C ASP A 489 -10.83 -10.56 -39.05
N GLY A 490 -11.51 -9.47 -39.40
CA GLY A 490 -12.76 -9.04 -38.81
C GLY A 490 -13.93 -9.97 -39.11
N TRP A 491 -15.00 -9.80 -38.32
CA TRP A 491 -16.22 -10.60 -38.43
C TRP A 491 -16.89 -10.48 -39.81
N SER A 492 -16.94 -9.28 -40.39
CA SER A 492 -17.52 -9.05 -41.72
C SER A 492 -16.84 -9.87 -42.81
N GLN A 493 -15.53 -10.03 -42.73
CA GLN A 493 -14.75 -10.83 -43.68
C GLN A 493 -15.00 -12.31 -43.44
N ALA A 494 -15.06 -12.74 -42.18
CA ALA A 494 -15.43 -14.12 -41.84
C ALA A 494 -16.81 -14.50 -42.40
N GLN A 495 -17.80 -13.61 -42.34
CA GLN A 495 -19.14 -13.81 -42.92
C GLN A 495 -19.12 -14.05 -44.43
N LEU A 496 -18.11 -13.55 -45.15
CA LEU A 496 -17.95 -13.78 -46.58
C LEU A 496 -17.08 -15.02 -46.86
N LEU A 497 -16.07 -15.29 -46.04
CA LEU A 497 -15.14 -16.40 -46.24
C LEU A 497 -15.75 -17.76 -45.88
N VAL A 498 -16.39 -17.87 -44.71
CA VAL A 498 -16.87 -19.16 -44.19
C VAL A 498 -17.88 -19.85 -45.13
N PRO A 499 -18.87 -19.17 -45.75
CA PRO A 499 -19.79 -19.81 -46.70
C PRO A 499 -19.09 -20.48 -47.89
N ASN A 500 -17.95 -19.96 -48.34
CA ASN A 500 -17.19 -20.56 -49.43
C ASN A 500 -16.58 -21.92 -49.04
N PHE A 501 -16.25 -22.15 -47.76
CA PHE A 501 -15.85 -23.49 -47.31
C PHE A 501 -17.01 -24.49 -47.44
N PHE A 502 -18.23 -24.07 -47.14
CA PHE A 502 -19.42 -24.90 -47.28
C PHE A 502 -19.77 -25.17 -48.74
N PHE A 503 -19.52 -24.21 -49.63
CA PHE A 503 -19.65 -24.40 -51.08
C PHE A 503 -18.74 -25.54 -51.59
N TYR A 504 -17.51 -25.62 -51.10
CA TYR A 504 -16.58 -26.73 -51.37
C TYR A 504 -16.78 -27.93 -50.43
N ASP A 505 -17.91 -28.00 -49.73
CA ASP A 505 -18.30 -29.13 -48.88
C ASP A 505 -17.40 -29.35 -47.63
N ALA A 506 -16.50 -28.41 -47.34
CA ALA A 506 -15.62 -28.38 -46.18
C ALA A 506 -16.35 -27.92 -44.90
N THR A 507 -17.27 -28.76 -44.41
CA THR A 507 -18.26 -28.42 -43.35
C THR A 507 -17.96 -29.03 -41.97
N ASP A 508 -16.87 -29.79 -41.84
CA ASP A 508 -16.52 -30.64 -40.70
C ASP A 508 -15.25 -30.18 -39.95
N MET A 509 -14.94 -28.89 -40.05
CA MET A 509 -13.78 -28.26 -39.42
C MET A 509 -14.17 -27.12 -38.48
N LEU A 510 -13.27 -26.79 -37.56
CA LEU A 510 -13.41 -25.61 -36.72
C LEU A 510 -12.99 -24.35 -37.46
N PHE A 511 -13.74 -23.27 -37.28
CA PHE A 511 -13.38 -21.93 -37.76
C PHE A 511 -12.88 -21.11 -36.58
N LEU A 512 -11.61 -20.75 -36.58
CA LEU A 512 -10.97 -20.02 -35.48
C LEU A 512 -10.75 -18.56 -35.92
N GLY A 513 -11.12 -17.61 -35.07
CA GLY A 513 -10.93 -16.18 -35.35
C GLY A 513 -10.44 -15.39 -34.14
N PRO A 514 -9.90 -14.18 -34.35
CA PRO A 514 -9.34 -13.34 -33.30
C PRO A 514 -10.43 -12.68 -32.43
N SER A 515 -10.03 -11.96 -31.39
CA SER A 515 -10.94 -11.21 -30.50
C SER A 515 -11.73 -10.09 -31.20
N LEU A 516 -11.35 -9.74 -32.43
CA LEU A 516 -12.16 -8.88 -33.31
C LEU A 516 -13.55 -9.47 -33.58
N TRP A 517 -13.69 -10.80 -33.61
CA TRP A 517 -14.98 -11.45 -33.79
C TRP A 517 -15.86 -11.27 -32.56
N SER A 518 -15.36 -11.58 -31.36
CA SER A 518 -16.14 -11.43 -30.12
C SER A 518 -16.57 -9.98 -29.90
N SER A 519 -15.69 -9.02 -30.18
CA SER A 519 -16.00 -7.58 -30.10
C SER A 519 -17.09 -7.14 -31.09
N ALA A 520 -17.14 -7.76 -32.28
CA ALA A 520 -18.15 -7.45 -33.28
C ALA A 520 -19.50 -8.11 -32.97
N LEU A 521 -19.48 -9.34 -32.46
CA LEU A 521 -20.68 -10.12 -32.12
C LEU A 521 -21.59 -9.41 -31.11
N GLU A 522 -21.04 -8.56 -30.23
CA GLU A 522 -21.83 -7.71 -29.32
C GLU A 522 -22.85 -6.80 -30.04
N ARG A 523 -22.68 -6.55 -31.34
CA ARG A 523 -23.48 -5.60 -32.13
C ARG A 523 -24.20 -6.24 -33.31
N VAL A 524 -24.03 -7.54 -33.52
CA VAL A 524 -24.62 -8.27 -34.65
C VAL A 524 -25.83 -9.06 -34.16
N SER A 525 -26.96 -8.85 -34.82
CA SER A 525 -28.23 -9.57 -34.58
C SER A 525 -28.43 -10.77 -35.52
N ASP A 526 -27.87 -10.73 -36.73
CA ASP A 526 -28.13 -11.72 -37.76
C ASP A 526 -26.86 -12.52 -38.07
N VAL A 527 -26.77 -13.71 -37.47
CA VAL A 527 -25.70 -14.68 -37.76
C VAL A 527 -26.31 -15.89 -38.45
N GLU A 528 -25.76 -16.25 -39.61
CA GLU A 528 -26.15 -17.48 -40.29
C GLU A 528 -25.58 -18.70 -39.56
N GLU A 529 -26.33 -19.19 -38.55
CA GLU A 529 -25.91 -20.25 -37.63
C GLU A 529 -25.40 -21.49 -38.37
N THR A 530 -26.00 -21.83 -39.52
CA THR A 530 -25.60 -22.96 -40.37
C THR A 530 -24.09 -22.95 -40.67
N TYR A 531 -23.52 -21.78 -40.93
CA TYR A 531 -22.11 -21.61 -41.26
C TYR A 531 -21.21 -21.50 -40.03
N PHE A 532 -21.72 -20.91 -38.95
CA PHE A 532 -20.90 -20.52 -37.79
C PHE A 532 -21.04 -21.42 -36.56
N LYS A 533 -21.78 -22.52 -36.65
CA LYS A 533 -21.96 -23.48 -35.54
C LYS A 533 -20.66 -24.08 -34.96
N LEU A 534 -19.58 -24.09 -35.75
CA LEU A 534 -18.23 -24.57 -35.38
C LEU A 534 -17.20 -23.42 -35.32
N ALA A 535 -17.68 -22.17 -35.25
CA ALA A 535 -16.81 -21.00 -35.14
C ALA A 535 -16.51 -20.65 -33.69
N VAL A 536 -15.25 -20.30 -33.41
CA VAL A 536 -14.76 -19.94 -32.08
C VAL A 536 -13.84 -18.73 -32.15
N CYS A 537 -13.99 -17.81 -31.20
CA CYS A 537 -13.13 -16.65 -31.02
C CYS A 537 -12.87 -16.37 -29.53
N PRO A 538 -11.71 -15.80 -29.16
CA PRO A 538 -11.41 -15.46 -27.78
C PRO A 538 -12.00 -14.10 -27.39
N GLY A 539 -12.16 -13.83 -26.10
CA GLY A 539 -12.55 -12.51 -25.59
C GLY A 539 -12.21 -12.33 -24.11
N ALA A 540 -11.86 -11.10 -23.73
CA ALA A 540 -11.47 -10.77 -22.36
C ALA A 540 -12.65 -10.48 -21.42
N TRP A 541 -13.87 -10.35 -21.96
CA TRP A 541 -15.05 -9.96 -21.20
C TRP A 541 -16.15 -11.00 -21.34
N ASN A 542 -16.65 -11.48 -20.21
CA ASN A 542 -17.84 -12.33 -20.12
C ASN A 542 -18.77 -11.73 -19.06
N PRO A 543 -19.94 -11.18 -19.41
CA PRO A 543 -20.85 -10.57 -18.44
C PRO A 543 -21.41 -11.56 -17.41
N GLN A 544 -21.31 -12.86 -17.67
CA GLN A 544 -21.77 -13.93 -16.79
C GLN A 544 -20.67 -14.45 -15.85
N SER A 545 -19.44 -13.96 -15.95
CA SER A 545 -18.38 -14.38 -15.03
C SER A 545 -18.69 -13.89 -13.60
N PRO A 546 -18.28 -14.62 -12.54
CA PRO A 546 -18.53 -14.20 -11.16
C PRO A 546 -18.02 -12.78 -10.87
N GLY A 547 -16.83 -12.42 -11.37
CA GLY A 547 -16.25 -11.09 -11.21
C GLY A 547 -17.00 -10.01 -12.00
N ALA A 548 -17.47 -10.31 -13.21
CA ALA A 548 -18.27 -9.39 -14.01
C ALA A 548 -19.64 -9.11 -13.37
N VAL A 549 -20.29 -10.15 -12.83
CA VAL A 549 -21.57 -10.01 -12.10
C VAL A 549 -21.39 -9.13 -10.86
N LYS A 550 -20.31 -9.33 -10.09
CA LYS A 550 -19.99 -8.46 -8.93
C LYS A 550 -19.74 -7.02 -9.34
N LEU A 551 -19.01 -6.79 -10.44
CA LEU A 551 -18.81 -5.46 -10.98
C LEU A 551 -20.15 -4.83 -11.40
N GLN A 552 -21.02 -5.57 -12.09
CA GLN A 552 -22.33 -5.06 -12.50
C GLN A 552 -23.17 -4.66 -11.29
N GLN A 553 -23.23 -5.49 -10.24
CA GLN A 553 -23.95 -5.18 -9.00
C GLN A 553 -23.45 -3.89 -8.35
N LEU A 554 -22.13 -3.67 -8.33
CA LEU A 554 -21.53 -2.44 -7.83
C LEU A 554 -21.90 -1.23 -8.69
N LEU A 555 -21.90 -1.37 -10.01
CA LEU A 555 -22.29 -0.28 -10.90
C LEU A 555 -23.79 0.04 -10.77
N ASP A 556 -24.63 -0.96 -10.56
CA ASP A 556 -26.08 -0.80 -10.37
C ASP A 556 -26.38 -0.06 -9.07
N SER A 557 -25.67 -0.37 -7.96
CA SER A 557 -25.86 0.32 -6.68
C SER A 557 -25.49 1.81 -6.75
N GLU A 558 -24.56 2.17 -7.63
CA GLU A 558 -24.09 3.55 -7.82
C GLU A 558 -24.72 4.24 -9.04
N GLY A 559 -25.64 3.58 -9.76
CA GLY A 559 -26.28 4.14 -10.96
C GLY A 559 -25.30 4.43 -12.12
N LEU A 560 -24.21 3.68 -12.23
CA LEU A 560 -23.11 3.92 -13.18
C LEU A 560 -23.30 3.23 -14.54
N GLY A 561 -24.42 2.55 -14.77
CA GLY A 561 -24.77 1.90 -16.04
C GLY A 561 -24.06 0.56 -16.27
N PRO A 562 -24.11 0.01 -17.50
CA PRO A 562 -23.63 -1.35 -17.75
C PRO A 562 -22.10 -1.45 -17.71
N ALA A 563 -21.64 -2.58 -17.16
CA ALA A 563 -20.28 -3.05 -17.27
C ALA A 563 -20.00 -3.52 -18.70
N ASP A 564 -18.79 -3.24 -19.16
CA ASP A 564 -18.21 -3.85 -20.35
C ASP A 564 -16.71 -4.05 -20.12
N MET A 565 -16.03 -4.60 -21.11
CA MET A 565 -14.58 -4.83 -21.08
C MET A 565 -13.77 -3.58 -20.67
N TRP A 566 -14.15 -2.39 -21.11
CA TRP A 566 -13.40 -1.16 -20.84
C TRP A 566 -13.66 -0.63 -19.42
N VAL A 567 -14.87 -0.80 -18.89
CA VAL A 567 -15.15 -0.55 -17.47
C VAL A 567 -14.37 -1.53 -16.60
N ALA A 568 -14.42 -2.81 -16.96
CA ALA A 568 -13.71 -3.88 -16.26
C ALA A 568 -12.20 -3.66 -16.23
N LEU A 569 -11.62 -3.19 -17.34
CA LEU A 569 -10.20 -2.82 -17.43
C LEU A 569 -9.81 -1.77 -16.38
N GLY A 570 -10.58 -0.69 -16.25
CA GLY A 570 -10.32 0.35 -15.26
C GLY A 570 -10.54 -0.12 -13.82
N TYR A 571 -11.59 -0.91 -13.61
CA TYR A 571 -11.94 -1.48 -12.31
C TYR A 571 -10.87 -2.44 -11.79
N ASP A 572 -10.46 -3.42 -12.60
CA ASP A 572 -9.45 -4.40 -12.23
C ASP A 572 -8.06 -3.78 -12.13
N TRP A 573 -7.70 -2.84 -13.01
CA TRP A 573 -6.40 -2.17 -12.92
C TRP A 573 -6.24 -1.40 -11.61
N LEU A 574 -7.29 -0.72 -11.14
CA LEU A 574 -7.20 0.02 -9.89
C LEU A 574 -7.11 -0.93 -8.69
N ARG A 575 -7.85 -2.04 -8.70
CA ARG A 575 -7.76 -3.09 -7.66
C ARG A 575 -6.38 -3.74 -7.63
N MET A 576 -5.80 -4.02 -8.81
CA MET A 576 -4.42 -4.49 -8.96
C MET A 576 -3.44 -3.49 -8.35
N SER A 577 -3.58 -2.20 -8.69
CA SER A 577 -2.72 -1.12 -8.18
C SER A 577 -2.85 -0.94 -6.67
N ALA A 578 -4.05 -1.14 -6.11
CA ALA A 578 -4.27 -1.16 -4.67
C ALA A 578 -3.48 -2.29 -3.99
N GLY A 579 -3.55 -3.50 -4.55
CA GLY A 579 -2.82 -4.66 -4.05
C GLY A 579 -1.30 -4.56 -4.22
N LEU A 580 -0.82 -3.83 -5.24
CA LEU A 580 0.60 -3.54 -5.42
C LEU A 580 1.15 -2.62 -4.30
N GLY A 581 0.29 -1.73 -3.79
CA GLY A 581 0.63 -0.77 -2.76
C GLY A 581 1.64 0.31 -3.21
N GLY A 582 2.10 1.13 -2.26
CA GLY A 582 3.09 2.16 -2.54
C GLY A 582 4.43 1.56 -2.96
N LEU A 583 5.02 2.10 -4.03
CA LEU A 583 6.37 1.73 -4.44
C LEU A 583 7.40 2.64 -3.73
N PRO A 584 8.46 2.07 -3.12
CA PRO A 584 9.51 2.85 -2.49
C PRO A 584 10.32 3.63 -3.54
N GLN A 585 11.06 4.65 -3.09
CA GLN A 585 12.04 5.31 -3.94
C GLN A 585 13.12 4.30 -4.35
N GLY A 586 13.44 4.22 -5.64
CA GLY A 586 14.41 3.24 -6.17
C GLY A 586 13.88 1.82 -6.27
N TRP A 587 12.57 1.64 -6.44
CA TRP A 587 11.94 0.34 -6.73
C TRP A 587 12.63 -0.36 -7.91
N THR A 588 12.59 -1.70 -7.92
CA THR A 588 13.13 -2.51 -9.02
C THR A 588 12.04 -3.31 -9.74
N PRO A 589 12.24 -3.69 -11.01
CA PRO A 589 11.27 -4.51 -11.74
C PRO A 589 10.97 -5.83 -11.04
N ALA A 590 12.00 -6.48 -10.48
CA ALA A 590 11.85 -7.71 -9.70
C ALA A 590 10.94 -7.52 -8.47
N GLN A 591 10.99 -6.36 -7.80
CA GLN A 591 10.09 -6.06 -6.68
C GLN A 591 8.64 -5.90 -7.15
N VAL A 592 8.42 -5.25 -8.29
CA VAL A 592 7.07 -5.09 -8.87
C VAL A 592 6.51 -6.46 -9.27
N THR A 593 7.28 -7.25 -10.04
CA THR A 593 6.88 -8.60 -10.46
C THR A 593 6.61 -9.51 -9.26
N ALA A 594 7.46 -9.50 -8.22
CA ALA A 594 7.23 -10.31 -7.03
C ALA A 594 5.95 -9.91 -6.27
N ARG A 595 5.55 -8.63 -6.30
CA ARG A 595 4.26 -8.20 -5.73
C ARG A 595 3.10 -8.62 -6.62
N LEU A 596 3.19 -8.47 -7.94
CA LEU A 596 2.18 -8.91 -8.91
C LEU A 596 1.87 -10.41 -8.77
N GLN A 597 2.90 -11.25 -8.61
CA GLN A 597 2.74 -12.70 -8.44
C GLN A 597 2.04 -13.11 -7.13
N ARG A 598 2.08 -12.26 -6.11
CA ARG A 598 1.39 -12.51 -4.83
C ARG A 598 -0.03 -11.99 -4.82
N LEU A 599 -0.46 -11.24 -5.85
CA LEU A 599 -1.81 -10.73 -5.92
C LEU A 599 -2.80 -11.88 -6.09
N ASN A 600 -3.70 -12.01 -5.12
CA ASN A 600 -4.85 -12.88 -5.23
C ASN A 600 -6.09 -12.00 -5.38
N MET A 601 -6.52 -11.80 -6.62
CA MET A 601 -7.72 -11.03 -6.94
C MET A 601 -8.61 -11.83 -7.90
N GLU A 602 -9.91 -11.82 -7.63
CA GLU A 602 -10.90 -12.25 -8.62
C GLU A 602 -11.09 -11.10 -9.62
N TYR A 603 -10.64 -11.30 -10.85
CA TYR A 603 -10.79 -10.35 -11.94
C TYR A 603 -12.24 -10.29 -12.43
N SER A 604 -12.70 -9.09 -12.80
CA SER A 604 -13.95 -8.90 -13.54
C SER A 604 -13.80 -9.25 -15.02
N MET A 605 -12.62 -9.01 -15.60
CA MET A 605 -12.21 -9.54 -16.90
C MET A 605 -11.74 -11.00 -16.81
N ALA A 606 -11.37 -11.56 -17.95
CA ALA A 606 -10.65 -12.83 -18.03
C ALA A 606 -9.42 -12.84 -17.08
N PRO A 607 -9.15 -13.94 -16.36
CA PRO A 607 -8.07 -14.00 -15.38
C PRO A 607 -6.71 -13.65 -16.00
N MET A 608 -5.97 -12.78 -15.31
CA MET A 608 -4.64 -12.31 -15.72
C MET A 608 -3.58 -12.64 -14.66
N GLY A 609 -2.37 -12.96 -15.11
CA GLY A 609 -1.22 -13.17 -14.25
C GLY A 609 0.08 -12.69 -14.90
N TRP A 610 1.17 -12.75 -14.13
CA TRP A 610 2.52 -12.45 -14.60
C TRP A 610 3.45 -13.59 -14.22
N ASP A 611 4.31 -14.01 -15.15
CA ASP A 611 5.31 -15.04 -14.89
C ASP A 611 6.52 -14.51 -14.10
N ALA A 612 7.56 -15.34 -13.92
CA ALA A 612 8.75 -15.00 -13.15
C ALA A 612 9.56 -13.84 -13.77
N ASP A 613 9.45 -13.65 -15.07
CA ASP A 613 10.12 -12.58 -15.81
C ASP A 613 9.28 -11.31 -15.86
N GLY A 614 8.04 -11.36 -15.35
CA GLY A 614 7.09 -10.25 -15.35
C GLY A 614 6.33 -10.11 -16.66
N MET A 615 6.33 -11.13 -17.52
CA MET A 615 5.52 -11.17 -18.73
C MET A 615 4.07 -11.45 -18.35
N ALA A 616 3.15 -10.60 -18.82
CA ALA A 616 1.74 -10.83 -18.58
C ALA A 616 1.25 -12.04 -19.40
N PHE A 617 0.24 -12.73 -18.89
CA PHE A 617 -0.55 -13.70 -19.65
C PHE A 617 -2.01 -13.62 -19.19
N GLN A 618 -2.94 -13.87 -20.12
CA GLN A 618 -4.36 -13.82 -19.81
C GLN A 618 -5.09 -15.05 -20.35
N GLN A 619 -5.90 -15.69 -19.51
CA GLN A 619 -6.70 -16.85 -19.89
C GLN A 619 -8.06 -16.40 -20.41
N LEU A 620 -8.13 -16.13 -21.71
CA LEU A 620 -9.33 -15.55 -22.34
C LEU A 620 -10.51 -16.53 -22.33
N TYR A 621 -11.72 -15.97 -22.31
CA TYR A 621 -12.94 -16.73 -22.55
C TYR A 621 -13.04 -17.07 -24.03
N LEU A 622 -13.71 -18.18 -24.35
CA LEU A 622 -13.94 -18.62 -25.71
C LEU A 622 -15.42 -18.47 -26.03
N PHE A 623 -15.72 -17.84 -27.15
CA PHE A 623 -17.07 -17.53 -27.60
C PHE A 623 -17.33 -18.14 -28.97
N ARG A 624 -18.56 -18.57 -29.17
CA ARG A 624 -19.14 -18.86 -30.47
C ARG A 624 -20.21 -17.82 -30.80
N PRO A 625 -20.49 -17.58 -32.09
CA PRO A 625 -21.65 -16.81 -32.50
C PRO A 625 -22.96 -17.46 -32.03
N GLY A 626 -23.88 -16.64 -31.50
CA GLY A 626 -25.24 -17.05 -31.11
C GLY A 626 -26.20 -17.13 -32.31
N ALA A 627 -27.26 -17.93 -32.19
CA ALA A 627 -28.28 -18.09 -33.23
C ALA A 627 -29.08 -16.80 -33.48
N ASP A 628 -29.39 -16.07 -32.41
CA ASP A 628 -30.10 -14.79 -32.45
C ASP A 628 -29.14 -13.57 -32.40
N GLY A 629 -27.89 -13.78 -32.81
CA GLY A 629 -26.80 -12.82 -32.63
C GLY A 629 -26.10 -12.91 -31.27
N GLY A 630 -25.09 -12.06 -31.06
CA GLY A 630 -24.32 -12.05 -29.82
C GLY A 630 -23.23 -13.13 -29.70
N ALA A 631 -22.44 -13.01 -28.63
CA ALA A 631 -21.38 -13.97 -28.29
C ALA A 631 -21.88 -14.93 -27.18
N VAL A 632 -21.83 -16.23 -27.44
CA VAL A 632 -22.21 -17.29 -26.50
C VAL A 632 -20.96 -18.02 -26.02
N LEU A 633 -20.83 -18.24 -24.72
CA LEU A 633 -19.67 -18.95 -24.16
C LEU A 633 -19.59 -20.38 -24.74
N VAL A 634 -18.39 -20.80 -25.11
CA VAL A 634 -18.12 -22.15 -25.62
C VAL A 634 -18.16 -23.14 -24.45
N ASP A 635 -19.01 -24.14 -24.60
CA ASP A 635 -18.92 -25.41 -23.88
C ASP A 635 -18.05 -26.38 -24.73
N PRO A 636 -16.84 -26.73 -24.27
CA PRO A 636 -15.93 -27.59 -25.04
C PRO A 636 -16.51 -28.97 -25.36
N GLU A 637 -17.34 -29.55 -24.49
CA GLU A 637 -17.91 -30.88 -24.69
C GLU A 637 -19.00 -30.84 -25.75
N GLN A 638 -19.90 -29.85 -25.68
CA GLN A 638 -20.92 -29.65 -26.71
C GLN A 638 -20.29 -29.33 -28.07
N LEU A 639 -19.23 -28.52 -28.08
CA LEU A 639 -18.50 -28.20 -29.31
C LEU A 639 -17.83 -29.46 -29.91
N ALA A 640 -17.23 -30.31 -29.07
CA ALA A 640 -16.66 -31.59 -29.50
C ALA A 640 -17.71 -32.49 -30.15
N GLN A 641 -18.87 -32.65 -29.51
CA GLN A 641 -19.98 -33.44 -30.04
C GLN A 641 -20.48 -32.91 -31.39
N ARG A 642 -20.61 -31.58 -31.53
CA ARG A 642 -20.99 -30.94 -32.80
C ARG A 642 -19.96 -31.18 -33.90
N LEU A 643 -18.68 -31.10 -33.56
CA LEU A 643 -17.58 -31.33 -34.50
C LEU A 643 -17.57 -32.79 -34.98
N GLU A 644 -17.68 -33.75 -34.06
CA GLU A 644 -17.74 -35.17 -34.40
C GLU A 644 -18.99 -35.52 -35.23
N ALA A 645 -20.14 -34.92 -34.92
CA ALA A 645 -21.35 -35.10 -35.73
C ALA A 645 -21.18 -34.55 -37.15
N ALA A 646 -20.48 -33.40 -37.31
CA ALA A 646 -20.19 -32.85 -38.63
C ALA A 646 -19.25 -33.76 -39.43
N ARG A 647 -18.20 -34.29 -38.80
CA ARG A 647 -17.27 -35.27 -39.40
C ARG A 647 -17.98 -36.57 -39.80
N ALA A 648 -18.83 -37.10 -38.93
CA ALA A 648 -19.62 -38.30 -39.22
C ALA A 648 -20.57 -38.09 -40.40
N LYS A 649 -21.25 -36.94 -40.46
CA LYS A 649 -22.12 -36.57 -41.59
C LYS A 649 -21.34 -36.49 -42.90
N ARG A 650 -20.15 -35.86 -42.88
CA ARG A 650 -19.29 -35.76 -44.06
C ARG A 650 -18.81 -37.14 -44.53
N LYS A 651 -18.30 -37.96 -43.61
CA LYS A 651 -17.87 -39.33 -43.92
C LYS A 651 -19.01 -40.17 -44.51
N HIS A 652 -20.22 -40.06 -43.96
CA HIS A 652 -21.37 -40.79 -44.48
C HIS A 652 -21.74 -40.34 -45.90
N ARG A 653 -21.72 -39.04 -46.20
CA ARG A 653 -21.92 -38.53 -47.57
C ARG A 653 -20.87 -39.10 -48.53
N GLN A 654 -19.61 -39.16 -48.10
CA GLN A 654 -18.54 -39.71 -48.93
C GLN A 654 -18.77 -41.19 -49.27
N ILE A 655 -19.13 -42.00 -48.27
CA ILE A 655 -19.44 -43.43 -48.48
C ILE A 655 -20.61 -43.62 -49.45
N LEU A 656 -21.71 -42.88 -49.26
CA LEU A 656 -22.88 -42.96 -50.15
C LEU A 656 -22.54 -42.58 -51.60
N TRP A 657 -21.64 -41.62 -51.80
CA TRP A 657 -21.21 -41.22 -53.13
C TRP A 657 -20.33 -42.31 -53.79
N GLU A 658 -19.40 -42.89 -53.04
CA GLU A 658 -18.56 -44.00 -53.51
C GLU A 658 -19.41 -45.24 -53.88
N GLU A 659 -20.42 -45.58 -53.07
CA GLU A 659 -21.38 -46.65 -53.37
C GLU A 659 -22.15 -46.38 -54.66
N ASN A 660 -22.73 -45.18 -54.81
CA ASN A 660 -23.49 -44.79 -56.02
C ASN A 660 -22.63 -44.76 -57.29
N GLN A 661 -21.33 -44.44 -57.20
CA GLN A 661 -20.40 -44.50 -58.34
C GLN A 661 -20.00 -45.93 -58.70
N SER A 662 -20.08 -46.88 -57.77
CA SER A 662 -19.77 -48.30 -58.02
C SER A 662 -20.93 -49.08 -58.63
N GLU A 663 -22.16 -48.58 -58.50
CA GLU A 663 -23.38 -49.15 -59.09
C GLU A 663 -23.67 -48.65 -60.53
N GLN A 664 -22.96 -47.62 -60.98
CA GLN A 664 -22.99 -47.06 -62.34
C GLN A 664 -21.85 -47.63 -63.20
#